data_AF-A0A0G4EGH4-F1
#
_entry.id   AF-A0A0G4EGH4-F1
#
_cell.length_a   1.000
_cell.length_b   1.000
_cell.length_c   1.000
_cell.angle_alpha   90.00
_cell.angle_beta   90.00
_cell.angle_gamma   90.00
#
_symmetry.space_group_name_H-M   'P 1'
#
loop_
_entity.id
_entity.type
_entity.pdbx_description
1 polymer ?
#
loop_
_entity_poly.entity_id
_entity_poly.type
_entity_poly.pdbx_seq_one_letter_code
_entity_poly.pdbx_strand_id
1 'polypeptide(L)'
;MLRTVKEHHTPYVFLLEALALLGLSAWLSQDIIRRLLLVWRMRQIPGLSIFSSPLSILFRPDHSTLIADKGGLGSFLTWLAEAYGPVASYWHDGRCVVSVAPTEENSKTVMRLSDRTQLDEVRSALMGRTGLMCLAAADAKKDRGVLIPILSHSKGGGPPPSADAGAISGSLEALLSAEVMADCVERHVVSWVTEPQGEPVDVQAVLPSMTMELICRVCFGPAATPQTVKEFRTAFDDAIAARVQSYEGSPAPSPLALIRRLFSPRAARDQAFWTAVGRVYRILEDLIERAESDSGAVTVVRILRGKGWSVEKVRDTCLILVLAGFDDVAAAIGWSLYHLANAPSEKDRLVQELAKGCGPSFSGVGAPFDRAAVDRLLALPFLHAVVCESLRLADVGAACARFLTAPVEVRGRSASRYVLPAGVGLWVPICMHHANSDIFTQPEAFRPSRFLPVSMGGDDSDRSKHFVPFGIGARSCIGRPLSMMVIKATLFLILRRFPRFRLMEGHPPPVTNLGIPNTKAKDGISIHFDTQEVTGPPPPPPLAPSVSSSKRRGPTISHGVKQISPKVAHQWLTSATPPGCLLDVREDYETSIASIRVPEGVTALHIPIHEIEMRAGEIPDDGRGVVVVCHIGRRSAAVVEYLREKRRLTKVVNLAGGVDEWSRQVDSTVPRY
;
A
#
# COMPACT_ATOMS: atom_id res chain seq x y z
N MET A 1 -18.10 -3.35 43.01
CA MET A 1 -18.64 -3.12 41.65
C MET A 1 -20.16 -3.06 41.63
N LEU A 2 -20.89 -4.13 42.02
CA LEU A 2 -22.36 -4.08 42.17
C LEU A 2 -22.85 -3.03 43.19
N ARG A 3 -22.08 -2.77 44.28
CA ARG A 3 -22.36 -1.68 45.24
C ARG A 3 -22.38 -0.29 44.58
N THR A 4 -21.40 0.00 43.72
CA THR A 4 -21.27 1.29 43.00
C THR A 4 -22.41 1.54 42.01
N VAL A 5 -23.03 0.46 41.49
CA VAL A 5 -24.19 0.55 40.61
C VAL A 5 -25.49 0.69 41.42
N LYS A 6 -25.59 0.00 42.57
CA LYS A 6 -26.74 0.07 43.48
C LYS A 6 -26.96 1.44 44.12
N GLU A 7 -25.90 2.20 44.40
CA GLU A 7 -26.00 3.53 45.06
C GLU A 7 -26.69 4.62 44.22
N HIS A 8 -27.00 4.38 42.94
CA HIS A 8 -27.43 5.42 42.00
C HIS A 8 -28.78 5.19 41.31
N HIS A 9 -29.63 4.25 41.77
CA HIS A 9 -31.03 4.05 41.32
C HIS A 9 -31.29 4.32 39.81
N THR A 10 -30.56 3.64 38.93
CA THR A 10 -30.71 3.82 37.47
C THR A 10 -31.47 2.65 36.83
N PRO A 11 -32.12 2.84 35.66
CA PRO A 11 -32.79 1.76 34.91
C PRO A 11 -31.88 0.55 34.59
N TYR A 12 -30.56 0.75 34.59
CA TYR A 12 -29.57 -0.32 34.42
C TYR A 12 -29.42 -1.21 35.67
N VAL A 13 -29.71 -0.68 36.87
CA VAL A 13 -29.78 -1.46 38.12
C VAL A 13 -30.93 -2.46 38.04
N PHE A 14 -32.11 -2.01 37.58
CA PHE A 14 -33.27 -2.88 37.38
C PHE A 14 -33.02 -3.98 36.35
N LEU A 15 -32.29 -3.71 35.26
CA LEU A 15 -31.89 -4.75 34.30
C LEU A 15 -30.93 -5.77 34.94
N LEU A 16 -29.93 -5.31 35.69
CA LEU A 16 -28.99 -6.19 36.38
C LEU A 16 -29.66 -7.01 37.49
N GLU A 17 -30.61 -6.42 38.22
CA GLU A 17 -31.41 -7.08 39.25
C GLU A 17 -32.41 -8.06 38.64
N ALA A 18 -33.10 -7.72 37.54
CA ALA A 18 -33.98 -8.64 36.81
C ALA A 18 -33.21 -9.84 36.25
N LEU A 19 -32.03 -9.61 35.66
CA LEU A 19 -31.16 -10.69 35.16
C LEU A 19 -30.62 -11.57 36.30
N ALA A 20 -30.33 -10.98 37.47
CA ALA A 20 -29.92 -11.73 38.65
C ALA A 20 -31.08 -12.56 39.25
N LEU A 21 -32.29 -12.00 39.31
CA LEU A 21 -33.51 -12.70 39.76
C LEU A 21 -33.89 -13.86 38.83
N LEU A 22 -33.58 -13.76 37.54
CA LEU A 22 -33.77 -14.83 36.55
C LEU A 22 -32.64 -15.90 36.56
N GLY A 23 -31.67 -15.81 37.49
CA GLY A 23 -30.54 -16.75 37.55
C GLY A 23 -29.53 -16.61 36.41
N LEU A 24 -29.64 -15.56 35.59
CA LEU A 24 -28.77 -15.27 34.44
C LEU A 24 -27.56 -14.42 34.82
N SER A 25 -27.30 -14.21 36.12
CA SER A 25 -26.13 -13.47 36.61
C SER A 25 -24.80 -14.12 36.24
N ALA A 26 -24.75 -15.46 36.13
CA ALA A 26 -23.59 -16.19 35.64
C ALA A 26 -23.29 -15.94 34.14
N TRP A 27 -24.26 -15.39 33.38
CA TRP A 27 -24.14 -15.06 31.97
C TRP A 27 -23.75 -13.60 31.71
N LEU A 28 -23.79 -12.75 32.73
CA LEU A 28 -23.28 -11.37 32.66
C LEU A 28 -21.75 -11.40 32.68
N SER A 29 -21.15 -11.49 31.49
CA SER A 29 -19.70 -11.37 31.36
C SER A 29 -19.22 -10.02 31.92
N GLN A 30 -17.99 -9.98 32.43
CA GLN A 30 -17.38 -8.72 32.90
C GLN A 30 -17.46 -7.61 31.84
N ASP A 31 -17.48 -7.97 30.55
CA ASP A 31 -17.62 -7.04 29.44
C ASP A 31 -18.98 -6.33 29.40
N ILE A 32 -20.08 -7.04 29.70
CA ILE A 32 -21.42 -6.42 29.71
C ILE A 32 -21.50 -5.41 30.86
N ILE A 33 -20.99 -5.76 32.04
CA ILE A 33 -20.94 -4.86 33.19
C ILE A 33 -20.10 -3.62 32.88
N ARG A 34 -18.92 -3.81 32.26
CA ARG A 34 -18.06 -2.69 31.82
C ARG A 34 -18.77 -1.76 30.82
N ARG A 35 -19.53 -2.30 29.87
CA ARG A 35 -20.32 -1.52 28.90
C ARG A 35 -21.44 -0.73 29.56
N LEU A 36 -22.19 -1.34 30.48
CA LEU A 36 -23.26 -0.66 31.22
C LEU A 36 -22.72 0.50 32.06
N LEU A 37 -21.61 0.28 32.77
CA LEU A 37 -20.90 1.33 33.50
C LEU A 37 -20.39 2.44 32.59
N LEU A 38 -19.87 2.08 31.41
CA LEU A 38 -19.41 3.05 30.42
C LEU A 38 -20.57 3.93 29.95
N VAL A 39 -21.71 3.34 29.57
CA VAL A 39 -22.92 4.08 29.16
C VAL A 39 -23.38 5.03 30.25
N TRP A 40 -23.40 4.57 31.50
CA TRP A 40 -23.76 5.44 32.63
C TRP A 40 -22.81 6.63 32.78
N ARG A 41 -21.48 6.41 32.68
CA ARG A 41 -20.49 7.50 32.72
C ARG A 41 -20.65 8.48 31.56
N MET A 42 -21.10 7.97 30.41
CA MET A 42 -21.30 8.74 29.19
C MET A 42 -22.59 9.59 29.19
N ARG A 43 -23.50 9.44 30.17
CA ARG A 43 -24.82 10.12 30.20
C ARG A 43 -24.78 11.65 30.14
N GLN A 44 -23.63 12.24 30.46
CA GLN A 44 -23.43 13.70 30.45
C GLN A 44 -22.99 14.22 29.07
N ILE A 45 -22.64 13.34 28.14
CA ILE A 45 -22.09 13.69 26.81
C ILE A 45 -23.18 13.51 25.77
N PRO A 46 -23.66 14.56 25.10
CA PRO A 46 -24.78 14.44 24.16
C PRO A 46 -24.44 13.49 23.01
N GLY A 47 -25.44 12.84 22.41
CA GLY A 47 -25.25 12.00 21.24
C GLY A 47 -26.08 10.73 21.22
N LEU A 48 -25.82 9.91 20.20
CA LEU A 48 -26.58 8.70 19.89
C LEU A 48 -26.34 7.56 20.89
N SER A 49 -25.24 7.60 21.66
CA SER A 49 -24.91 6.54 22.61
C SER A 49 -25.78 6.53 23.87
N ILE A 50 -26.53 7.61 24.15
CA ILE A 50 -27.37 7.74 25.37
C ILE A 50 -28.79 7.20 25.13
N PHE A 51 -29.30 7.24 23.90
CA PHE A 51 -30.68 6.86 23.57
C PHE A 51 -30.88 5.36 23.28
N SER A 52 -29.81 4.57 23.37
CA SER A 52 -29.87 3.13 23.15
C SER A 52 -30.45 2.44 24.40
N SER A 53 -31.64 1.83 24.29
CA SER A 53 -32.31 1.06 25.36
C SER A 53 -31.31 0.19 26.16
N PRO A 54 -31.43 0.02 27.49
CA PRO A 54 -30.55 -0.85 28.27
C PRO A 54 -30.34 -2.25 27.68
N LEU A 55 -31.37 -2.77 26.99
CA LEU A 55 -31.30 -4.05 26.28
C LEU A 55 -30.40 -3.97 25.04
N SER A 56 -30.43 -2.87 24.28
CA SER A 56 -29.64 -2.68 23.06
C SER A 56 -28.12 -2.81 23.28
N ILE A 57 -27.62 -2.52 24.50
CA ILE A 57 -26.21 -2.67 24.90
C ILE A 57 -25.76 -4.14 24.81
N LEU A 58 -26.67 -5.09 25.05
CA LEU A 58 -26.42 -6.53 24.90
C LEU A 58 -26.17 -6.90 23.42
N PHE A 59 -26.68 -6.10 22.48
CA PHE A 59 -26.59 -6.34 21.04
C PHE A 59 -25.39 -5.66 20.36
N ARG A 60 -24.45 -5.07 21.13
CA ARG A 60 -23.31 -4.28 20.61
C ARG A 60 -23.78 -3.26 19.57
N PRO A 61 -24.43 -2.16 20.01
CA PRO A 61 -24.94 -1.15 19.08
C PRO A 61 -23.81 -0.67 18.16
N ASP A 62 -24.16 -0.44 16.91
CA ASP A 62 -23.24 0.02 15.87
C ASP A 62 -24.00 0.94 14.92
N HIS A 63 -23.46 2.14 14.69
CA HIS A 63 -24.04 3.10 13.77
C HIS A 63 -23.42 3.05 12.38
N SER A 64 -22.60 2.05 12.05
CA SER A 64 -21.98 1.91 10.73
C SER A 64 -22.96 2.10 9.55
N THR A 65 -24.19 1.57 9.62
CA THR A 65 -25.24 1.80 8.61
C THR A 65 -25.66 3.27 8.53
N LEU A 66 -25.91 3.92 9.67
CA LEU A 66 -26.27 5.34 9.70
C LEU A 66 -25.13 6.22 9.17
N ILE A 67 -23.88 5.89 9.46
CA ILE A 67 -22.75 6.61 8.88
C ILE A 67 -22.80 6.47 7.35
N ALA A 68 -23.22 5.32 6.81
CA ALA A 68 -23.25 5.04 5.37
C ALA A 68 -24.37 5.80 4.70
N ASP A 69 -25.54 5.82 5.34
CA ASP A 69 -26.70 6.60 4.94
C ASP A 69 -26.40 8.11 4.89
N LYS A 70 -25.47 8.58 5.73
CA LYS A 70 -24.99 9.98 5.72
C LYS A 70 -23.94 10.27 4.64
N GLY A 71 -23.56 9.31 3.82
CA GLY A 71 -22.51 9.48 2.81
C GLY A 71 -21.10 9.37 3.38
N GLY A 72 -20.94 8.61 4.48
CA GLY A 72 -19.66 8.26 5.07
C GLY A 72 -19.28 9.04 6.32
N LEU A 73 -18.06 8.75 6.79
CA LEU A 73 -17.60 9.21 8.09
C LEU A 73 -17.53 10.74 8.21
N GLY A 74 -16.95 11.42 7.22
CA GLY A 74 -16.82 12.88 7.27
C GLY A 74 -18.18 13.56 7.40
N SER A 75 -19.10 13.24 6.47
CA SER A 75 -20.48 13.75 6.44
C SER A 75 -21.26 13.40 7.71
N PHE A 76 -21.10 12.18 8.23
CA PHE A 76 -21.69 11.78 9.49
C PHE A 76 -21.18 12.61 10.67
N LEU A 77 -19.86 12.84 10.77
CA LEU A 77 -19.28 13.60 11.89
C LEU A 77 -19.70 15.08 11.84
N THR A 78 -19.80 15.67 10.64
CA THR A 78 -20.34 17.01 10.44
C THR A 78 -21.80 17.09 10.91
N TRP A 79 -22.66 16.19 10.42
CA TRP A 79 -24.06 16.10 10.83
C TRP A 79 -24.20 15.88 12.35
N LEU A 80 -23.37 15.02 12.93
CA LEU A 80 -23.39 14.72 14.36
C LEU A 80 -23.05 15.98 15.17
N ALA A 81 -22.08 16.77 14.71
CA ALA A 81 -21.68 18.00 15.37
C ALA A 81 -22.74 19.10 15.26
N GLU A 82 -23.43 19.21 14.12
CA GLU A 82 -24.57 20.11 13.95
C GLU A 82 -25.69 19.76 14.93
N ALA A 83 -26.09 18.47 14.95
CA ALA A 83 -27.19 17.97 15.75
C ALA A 83 -26.93 18.02 17.27
N TYR A 84 -25.74 17.63 17.73
CA TYR A 84 -25.46 17.42 19.16
C TYR A 84 -24.40 18.37 19.72
N GLY A 85 -23.57 18.96 18.86
CA GLY A 85 -22.54 19.93 19.23
C GLY A 85 -21.12 19.42 19.03
N PRO A 86 -20.11 20.24 19.41
CA PRO A 86 -18.71 19.96 19.14
C PRO A 86 -18.16 18.76 19.93
N VAL A 87 -18.93 18.22 20.87
CA VAL A 87 -18.59 16.98 21.56
C VAL A 87 -19.83 16.10 21.52
N ALA A 88 -19.74 14.97 20.81
CA ALA A 88 -20.89 14.10 20.61
C ALA A 88 -20.49 12.62 20.61
N SER A 89 -21.26 11.78 21.30
CA SER A 89 -20.99 10.34 21.39
C SER A 89 -21.84 9.50 20.44
N TYR A 90 -21.27 8.40 19.95
CA TYR A 90 -21.93 7.43 19.09
C TYR A 90 -21.28 6.05 19.27
N TRP A 91 -21.90 5.02 18.69
CA TRP A 91 -21.34 3.68 18.65
C TRP A 91 -20.76 3.37 17.29
N HIS A 92 -19.55 2.82 17.27
CA HIS A 92 -18.93 2.29 16.06
C HIS A 92 -18.23 0.99 16.40
N ASP A 93 -18.55 -0.07 15.65
CA ASP A 93 -17.98 -1.40 15.85
C ASP A 93 -18.15 -1.91 17.31
N GLY A 94 -19.31 -1.67 17.90
CA GLY A 94 -19.62 -2.10 19.26
C GLY A 94 -18.77 -1.44 20.34
N ARG A 95 -18.12 -0.31 20.04
CA ARG A 95 -17.38 0.56 20.98
C ARG A 95 -18.03 1.93 21.08
N CYS A 96 -17.98 2.50 22.27
CA CYS A 96 -18.40 3.87 22.48
C CYS A 96 -17.29 4.80 21.98
N VAL A 97 -17.66 5.72 21.09
CA VAL A 97 -16.79 6.71 20.48
C VAL A 97 -17.33 8.10 20.78
N VAL A 98 -16.43 9.05 20.99
CA VAL A 98 -16.73 10.47 21.16
C VAL A 98 -16.06 11.25 20.03
N SER A 99 -16.86 11.89 19.19
CA SER A 99 -16.41 12.91 18.26
C SER A 99 -16.12 14.19 19.03
N VAL A 100 -14.93 14.77 18.85
CA VAL A 100 -14.50 16.02 19.48
C VAL A 100 -14.02 16.97 18.40
N ALA A 101 -14.83 17.98 18.10
CA ALA A 101 -14.52 19.00 17.12
C ALA A 101 -13.22 19.75 17.48
N PRO A 102 -12.38 20.05 16.48
CA PRO A 102 -11.04 20.59 16.69
C PRO A 102 -11.08 22.11 16.95
N THR A 103 -11.41 22.50 18.17
CA THR A 103 -11.12 23.85 18.69
C THR A 103 -9.63 23.96 19.05
N GLU A 104 -9.10 25.17 19.26
CA GLU A 104 -7.70 25.33 19.67
C GLU A 104 -7.38 24.57 20.98
N GLU A 105 -8.26 24.66 21.98
CA GLU A 105 -8.09 23.99 23.27
C GLU A 105 -8.21 22.46 23.13
N ASN A 106 -9.24 21.97 22.42
CA ASN A 106 -9.40 20.54 22.19
C ASN A 106 -8.24 19.96 21.37
N SER A 107 -7.71 20.72 20.41
CA SER A 107 -6.54 20.30 19.62
C SER A 107 -5.31 20.13 20.49
N LYS A 108 -5.05 21.06 21.44
CA LYS A 108 -3.95 20.92 22.42
C LYS A 108 -4.10 19.68 23.28
N THR A 109 -5.33 19.37 23.72
CA THR A 109 -5.62 18.13 24.47
C THR A 109 -5.31 16.89 23.63
N VAL A 110 -5.80 16.83 22.39
CA VAL A 110 -5.62 15.66 21.52
C VAL A 110 -4.16 15.44 21.14
N MET A 111 -3.37 16.50 20.94
CA MET A 111 -1.94 16.39 20.64
C MET A 111 -1.15 15.67 21.73
N ARG A 112 -1.63 15.68 22.98
CA ARG A 112 -1.01 14.98 24.12
C ARG A 112 -1.41 13.50 24.19
N LEU A 113 -2.43 13.08 23.45
CA LEU A 113 -2.90 11.70 23.43
C LEU A 113 -2.15 10.88 22.38
N SER A 114 -1.59 9.76 22.81
CA SER A 114 -0.78 8.88 21.97
C SER A 114 -1.30 7.45 21.85
N ASP A 115 -2.24 7.02 22.70
CA ASP A 115 -2.84 5.70 22.58
C ASP A 115 -3.86 5.66 21.43
N ARG A 116 -3.80 4.60 20.62
CA ARG A 116 -4.77 4.33 19.54
C ARG A 116 -5.83 3.35 20.01
N THR A 117 -6.96 3.35 19.31
CA THR A 117 -8.03 2.37 19.49
C THR A 117 -7.44 0.97 19.51
N GLN A 118 -7.55 0.27 20.64
CA GLN A 118 -7.12 -1.13 20.72
C GLN A 118 -7.85 -1.90 19.63
N LEU A 119 -7.18 -2.52 18.67
CA LEU A 119 -7.89 -3.28 17.64
C LEU A 119 -8.33 -4.62 18.23
N ASP A 120 -9.41 -5.21 17.70
CA ASP A 120 -9.74 -6.59 18.04
C ASP A 120 -8.74 -7.55 17.35
N GLU A 121 -8.78 -8.83 17.72
CA GLU A 121 -7.83 -9.82 17.21
C GLU A 121 -7.83 -9.91 15.68
N VAL A 122 -9.02 -9.83 15.07
CA VAL A 122 -9.22 -9.90 13.63
C VAL A 122 -8.59 -8.70 12.92
N ARG A 123 -8.88 -7.47 13.36
CA ARG A 123 -8.27 -6.27 12.76
C ARG A 123 -6.78 -6.18 13.03
N SER A 124 -6.35 -6.60 14.21
CA SER A 124 -4.92 -6.62 14.55
C SER A 124 -4.16 -7.56 13.63
N ALA A 125 -4.77 -8.67 13.19
CA ALA A 125 -4.16 -9.56 12.21
C ALA A 125 -4.05 -8.90 10.82
N LEU A 126 -5.10 -8.22 10.35
CA LEU A 126 -5.05 -7.49 9.07
C LEU A 126 -4.07 -6.31 9.10
N MET A 127 -3.81 -5.71 10.26
CA MET A 127 -2.90 -4.55 10.39
C MET A 127 -1.49 -4.91 10.87
N GLY A 128 -1.20 -6.20 11.06
CA GLY A 128 0.04 -6.66 11.71
C GLY A 128 0.00 -6.43 13.22
N ARG A 129 -0.02 -7.52 14.00
CA ARG A 129 -0.24 -7.48 15.46
C ARG A 129 0.85 -6.71 16.20
N THR A 130 2.06 -6.73 15.67
CA THR A 130 3.23 -6.02 16.19
C THR A 130 3.51 -4.72 15.43
N GLY A 131 2.66 -4.35 14.47
CA GLY A 131 2.78 -3.13 13.67
C GLY A 131 2.35 -1.87 14.41
N LEU A 132 2.79 -0.71 13.91
CA LEU A 132 2.62 0.61 14.56
C LEU A 132 1.18 0.99 14.96
N MET A 133 0.17 0.42 14.29
CA MET A 133 -1.24 0.68 14.56
C MET A 133 -1.74 -0.04 15.81
N CYS A 134 -1.17 -1.20 16.11
CA CYS A 134 -1.58 -2.10 17.19
C CYS A 134 -0.79 -1.83 18.49
N LEU A 135 0.38 -1.21 18.38
CA LEU A 135 1.27 -0.95 19.51
C LEU A 135 0.76 0.14 20.46
N ALA A 136 0.94 -0.10 21.76
CA ALA A 136 0.79 0.89 22.82
C ALA A 136 1.71 2.10 22.59
N ALA A 137 1.41 3.24 23.25
CA ALA A 137 2.14 4.49 23.05
C ALA A 137 3.66 4.37 23.19
N ALA A 138 4.15 3.66 24.21
CA ALA A 138 5.58 3.55 24.49
C ALA A 138 6.32 2.75 23.40
N ASP A 139 5.81 1.57 23.04
CA ASP A 139 6.44 0.71 22.02
C ASP A 139 6.39 1.34 20.64
N ALA A 140 5.27 1.97 20.30
CA ALA A 140 5.17 2.70 19.05
C ALA A 140 6.13 3.89 18.98
N LYS A 141 6.39 4.59 20.10
CA LYS A 141 7.40 5.67 20.13
C LYS A 141 8.79 5.12 19.80
N LYS A 142 9.15 3.96 20.37
CA LYS A 142 10.43 3.28 20.08
C LYS A 142 10.54 2.91 18.61
N ASP A 143 9.52 2.26 18.06
CA ASP A 143 9.54 1.80 16.67
C ASP A 143 9.51 2.96 15.67
N ARG A 144 8.77 4.04 15.97
CA ARG A 144 8.81 5.28 15.18
C ARG A 144 10.19 5.93 15.18
N GLY A 145 10.93 5.87 16.29
CA GLY A 145 12.31 6.35 16.35
C GLY A 145 13.24 5.63 15.37
N VAL A 146 12.93 4.39 15.01
CA VAL A 146 13.64 3.62 13.99
C VAL A 146 13.12 3.91 12.59
N LEU A 147 11.80 3.97 12.41
CA LEU A 147 11.17 4.06 11.09
C LEU A 147 11.17 5.47 10.49
N ILE A 148 11.08 6.53 11.30
CA ILE A 148 11.06 7.91 10.80
C ILE A 148 12.33 8.25 10.00
N PRO A 149 13.56 7.98 10.49
CA PRO A 149 14.77 8.22 9.71
C PRO A 149 14.81 7.46 8.38
N ILE A 150 14.28 6.22 8.36
CA ILE A 150 14.24 5.36 7.16
C ILE A 150 13.34 5.97 6.08
N LEU A 151 12.18 6.51 6.47
CA LEU A 151 11.18 7.07 5.55
C LEU A 151 11.31 8.59 5.34
N SER A 152 12.46 9.16 5.71
CA SER A 152 12.76 10.59 5.54
C SER A 152 13.85 10.80 4.49
N HIS A 153 13.89 12.00 3.92
CA HIS A 153 14.99 12.42 3.06
C HIS A 153 16.31 12.39 3.84
N SER A 154 17.40 12.03 3.16
CA SER A 154 18.73 12.28 3.69
C SER A 154 18.89 13.79 3.97
N LYS A 155 19.38 14.15 5.16
CA LYS A 155 19.70 15.54 5.46
C LYS A 155 20.87 15.94 4.53
N GLY A 156 20.59 16.75 3.52
CA GLY A 156 21.59 17.21 2.56
C GLY A 156 22.79 17.85 3.25
N GLY A 157 24.01 17.44 2.85
CA GLY A 157 25.26 18.15 3.15
C GLY A 157 26.35 17.38 3.91
N GLY A 158 26.13 16.13 4.33
CA GLY A 158 27.20 15.30 4.90
C GLY A 158 27.85 14.39 3.84
N PRO A 159 29.15 14.09 3.92
CA PRO A 159 29.73 13.00 3.14
C PRO A 159 28.95 11.71 3.43
N PRO A 160 28.85 10.77 2.46
CA PRO A 160 28.25 9.47 2.72
C PRO A 160 28.88 8.87 3.99
N PRO A 161 28.10 8.23 4.88
CA PRO A 161 28.65 7.59 6.05
C PRO A 161 29.79 6.67 5.61
N SER A 162 30.95 6.84 6.26
CA SER A 162 32.17 6.07 5.97
C SER A 162 31.83 4.57 5.92
N ALA A 163 32.45 3.86 4.98
CA ALA A 163 32.26 2.43 4.72
C ALA A 163 32.54 1.50 5.93
N ASP A 164 33.01 2.05 7.05
CA ASP A 164 33.47 1.31 8.24
C ASP A 164 32.40 1.13 9.34
N ALA A 165 31.12 1.16 9.00
CA ALA A 165 30.09 0.56 9.86
C ALA A 165 29.09 -0.20 9.01
N GLY A 166 28.96 -1.51 9.22
CA GLY A 166 27.99 -2.40 8.57
C GLY A 166 26.51 -2.09 8.84
N ALA A 167 26.15 -0.82 9.08
CA ALA A 167 24.80 -0.34 9.24
C ALA A 167 24.31 0.24 7.90
N ILE A 168 23.42 -0.48 7.22
CA ILE A 168 22.65 0.02 6.07
C ILE A 168 21.85 1.25 6.54
N SER A 169 22.37 2.44 6.29
CA SER A 169 21.70 3.71 6.52
C SER A 169 20.75 3.99 5.36
N GLY A 170 19.49 3.58 5.48
CA GLY A 170 18.47 3.89 4.46
C GLY A 170 18.05 5.35 4.51
N SER A 171 18.02 5.99 3.35
CA SER A 171 17.26 7.21 3.11
C SER A 171 16.13 6.92 2.13
N LEU A 172 15.12 7.80 2.09
CA LEU A 172 13.99 7.68 1.17
C LEU A 172 14.43 7.46 -0.29
N GLU A 173 15.52 8.12 -0.67
CA GLU A 173 16.13 8.04 -2.01
C GLU A 173 16.67 6.66 -2.36
N ALA A 174 17.24 5.99 -1.36
CA ALA A 174 17.79 4.66 -1.53
C ALA A 174 16.69 3.59 -1.59
N LEU A 175 15.55 3.83 -0.93
CA LEU A 175 14.41 2.91 -0.90
C LEU A 175 13.58 2.94 -2.19
N LEU A 176 13.51 4.10 -2.86
CA LEU A 176 12.75 4.26 -4.08
C LEU A 176 13.48 5.24 -5.01
N SER A 177 14.25 4.69 -5.94
CA SER A 177 14.97 5.49 -6.93
C SER A 177 13.99 6.19 -7.88
N ALA A 178 14.44 7.30 -8.47
CA ALA A 178 13.64 8.04 -9.45
C ALA A 178 13.29 7.15 -10.64
N GLU A 179 14.25 6.34 -11.11
CA GLU A 179 14.12 5.46 -12.26
C GLU A 179 13.08 4.35 -12.02
N VAL A 180 13.09 3.72 -10.83
CA VAL A 180 12.09 2.71 -10.46
C VAL A 180 10.70 3.33 -10.36
N MET A 181 10.61 4.55 -9.82
CA MET A 181 9.35 5.28 -9.73
C MET A 181 8.80 5.64 -11.12
N ALA A 182 9.65 6.17 -12.00
CA ALA A 182 9.28 6.48 -13.38
C ALA A 182 8.87 5.24 -14.16
N ASP A 183 9.66 4.15 -14.09
CA ASP A 183 9.30 2.88 -14.72
C ASP A 183 7.92 2.39 -14.30
N CYS A 184 7.66 2.37 -13.00
CA CYS A 184 6.39 1.92 -12.47
C CYS A 184 5.25 2.82 -12.95
N VAL A 185 5.37 4.13 -12.78
CA VAL A 185 4.31 5.06 -13.18
C VAL A 185 4.06 5.02 -14.69
N GLU A 186 5.10 5.08 -15.52
CA GLU A 186 4.97 5.06 -16.99
C GLU A 186 4.35 3.74 -17.48
N ARG A 187 4.70 2.58 -16.91
CA ARG A 187 4.07 1.30 -17.27
C ARG A 187 2.56 1.28 -17.00
N HIS A 188 2.13 1.82 -15.86
CA HIS A 188 0.71 1.88 -15.51
C HIS A 188 -0.03 2.97 -16.30
N VAL A 189 0.61 4.11 -16.56
CA VAL A 189 0.01 5.23 -17.30
C VAL A 189 -0.09 4.93 -18.80
N VAL A 190 0.86 4.19 -19.39
CA VAL A 190 0.77 3.77 -20.79
C VAL A 190 -0.43 2.87 -21.05
N SER A 191 -0.83 2.03 -20.09
CA SER A 191 -2.02 1.19 -20.30
C SER A 191 -3.31 1.98 -20.42
N TRP A 192 -3.33 3.24 -19.95
CA TRP A 192 -4.49 4.14 -20.07
C TRP A 192 -4.75 4.59 -21.51
N VAL A 193 -3.76 4.46 -22.40
CA VAL A 193 -3.82 4.92 -23.80
C VAL A 193 -3.78 3.80 -24.83
N THR A 194 -3.65 2.54 -24.40
CA THR A 194 -3.65 1.36 -25.28
C THR A 194 -5.04 0.77 -25.51
N GLU A 195 -6.04 1.14 -24.71
CA GLU A 195 -7.45 0.84 -24.97
C GLU A 195 -8.02 1.83 -26.01
N PRO A 196 -9.11 1.51 -26.74
CA PRO A 196 -9.51 2.25 -27.95
C PRO A 196 -9.60 3.75 -27.68
N GLN A 197 -8.95 4.54 -28.54
CA GLN A 197 -8.88 6.00 -28.46
C GLN A 197 -10.25 6.60 -28.12
N GLY A 198 -10.38 7.19 -26.93
CA GLY A 198 -11.59 7.93 -26.56
C GLY A 198 -12.17 7.62 -25.19
N GLU A 199 -11.94 6.43 -24.66
CA GLU A 199 -12.60 5.98 -23.43
C GLU A 199 -12.01 6.68 -22.18
N PRO A 200 -12.87 7.15 -21.26
CA PRO A 200 -12.42 7.76 -20.03
C PRO A 200 -11.88 6.71 -19.05
N VAL A 201 -10.84 7.08 -18.31
CA VAL A 201 -10.16 6.22 -17.34
C VAL A 201 -10.68 6.54 -15.94
N ASP A 202 -11.23 5.55 -15.25
CA ASP A 202 -11.48 5.68 -13.80
C ASP A 202 -10.15 5.62 -13.04
N VAL A 203 -9.62 6.80 -12.71
CA VAL A 203 -8.30 6.91 -12.05
C VAL A 203 -8.32 6.28 -10.66
N GLN A 204 -9.46 6.25 -9.96
CA GLN A 204 -9.55 5.62 -8.64
C GLN A 204 -9.56 4.09 -8.69
N ALA A 205 -9.91 3.49 -9.83
CA ALA A 205 -9.81 2.05 -10.04
C ALA A 205 -8.37 1.60 -10.35
N VAL A 206 -7.62 2.40 -11.11
CA VAL A 206 -6.29 2.02 -11.63
C VAL A 206 -5.13 2.44 -10.73
N LEU A 207 -5.19 3.62 -10.10
CA LEU A 207 -4.10 4.15 -9.26
C LEU A 207 -3.69 3.24 -8.08
N PRO A 208 -4.61 2.54 -7.39
CA PRO A 208 -4.23 1.67 -6.26
C PRO A 208 -3.27 0.54 -6.64
N SER A 209 -3.35 0.01 -7.87
CA SER A 209 -2.41 -1.02 -8.35
C SER A 209 -0.99 -0.49 -8.43
N MET A 210 -0.83 0.74 -8.95
CA MET A 210 0.46 1.40 -9.14
C MET A 210 1.07 1.78 -7.79
N THR A 211 0.29 2.41 -6.89
CA THR A 211 0.80 2.82 -5.58
C THR A 211 1.13 1.63 -4.69
N MET A 212 0.39 0.52 -4.81
CA MET A 212 0.70 -0.75 -4.15
C MET A 212 2.05 -1.29 -4.62
N GLU A 213 2.33 -1.26 -5.93
CA GLU A 213 3.63 -1.67 -6.46
C GLU A 213 4.76 -0.78 -5.88
N LEU A 214 4.61 0.54 -5.89
CA LEU A 214 5.60 1.47 -5.35
C LEU A 214 5.92 1.23 -3.87
N ILE A 215 4.90 1.06 -3.01
CA ILE A 215 5.15 0.81 -1.58
C ILE A 215 5.72 -0.59 -1.31
N CYS A 216 5.36 -1.58 -2.13
CA CYS A 216 6.00 -2.90 -2.09
C CYS A 216 7.46 -2.83 -2.54
N ARG A 217 7.81 -1.99 -3.53
CA ARG A 217 9.22 -1.74 -3.90
C ARG A 217 10.00 -1.08 -2.77
N VAL A 218 9.41 -0.14 -2.04
CA VAL A 218 10.02 0.44 -0.83
C VAL A 218 10.29 -0.63 0.23
N CYS A 219 9.33 -1.54 0.44
CA CYS A 219 9.44 -2.57 1.48
C CYS A 219 10.41 -3.70 1.11
N PHE A 220 10.32 -4.21 -0.12
CA PHE A 220 10.92 -5.47 -0.56
C PHE A 220 11.87 -5.33 -1.76
N GLY A 221 12.02 -4.13 -2.33
CA GLY A 221 12.92 -3.89 -3.45
C GLY A 221 12.55 -4.72 -4.69
N PRO A 222 13.53 -5.27 -5.42
CA PRO A 222 13.32 -6.16 -6.57
C PRO A 222 12.44 -7.38 -6.32
N ALA A 223 12.33 -7.87 -5.08
CA ALA A 223 11.48 -9.02 -4.75
C ALA A 223 9.98 -8.74 -4.98
N ALA A 224 9.56 -7.46 -4.91
CA ALA A 224 8.21 -7.02 -5.23
C ALA A 224 8.00 -6.91 -6.75
N THR A 225 7.96 -8.04 -7.43
CA THR A 225 7.57 -8.13 -8.85
C THR A 225 6.08 -7.79 -9.03
N PRO A 226 5.66 -7.34 -10.24
CA PRO A 226 4.23 -7.10 -10.51
C PRO A 226 3.33 -8.30 -10.20
N GLN A 227 3.82 -9.52 -10.44
CA GLN A 227 3.10 -10.75 -10.16
C GLN A 227 2.93 -11.00 -8.65
N THR A 228 4.01 -10.87 -7.87
CA THR A 228 3.95 -11.06 -6.41
C THR A 228 3.12 -9.98 -5.71
N VAL A 229 3.16 -8.75 -6.22
CA VAL A 229 2.30 -7.65 -5.74
C VAL A 229 0.81 -7.94 -6.03
N LYS A 230 0.51 -8.45 -7.23
CA LYS A 230 -0.85 -8.86 -7.59
C LYS A 230 -1.35 -10.00 -6.69
N GLU A 231 -0.53 -11.02 -6.46
CA GLU A 231 -0.84 -12.13 -5.55
C GLU A 231 -1.10 -11.66 -4.11
N PHE A 232 -0.26 -10.76 -3.61
CA PHE A 232 -0.44 -10.13 -2.30
C PHE A 232 -1.78 -9.39 -2.21
N ARG A 233 -2.09 -8.55 -3.21
CA ARG A 233 -3.35 -7.80 -3.26
C ARG A 233 -4.55 -8.74 -3.27
N THR A 234 -4.57 -9.75 -4.13
CA THR A 234 -5.67 -10.74 -4.17
C THR A 234 -5.86 -11.43 -2.82
N ALA A 235 -4.76 -11.87 -2.17
CA ALA A 235 -4.85 -12.51 -0.87
C ALA A 235 -5.38 -11.56 0.22
N PHE A 236 -5.03 -10.28 0.14
CA PHE A 236 -5.52 -9.26 1.07
C PHE A 236 -7.01 -8.96 0.84
N ASP A 237 -7.43 -8.81 -0.42
CA ASP A 237 -8.84 -8.60 -0.79
C ASP A 237 -9.70 -9.80 -0.38
N ASP A 238 -9.21 -11.03 -0.57
CA ASP A 238 -9.86 -12.26 -0.08
C ASP A 238 -10.08 -12.22 1.44
N ALA A 239 -9.09 -11.72 2.20
CA ALA A 239 -9.18 -11.62 3.65
C ALA A 239 -10.21 -10.57 4.09
N ILE A 240 -10.28 -9.43 3.41
CA ILE A 240 -11.31 -8.41 3.65
C ILE A 240 -12.70 -8.98 3.30
N ALA A 241 -12.85 -9.60 2.14
CA ALA A 241 -14.13 -10.14 1.69
C ALA A 241 -14.65 -11.23 2.64
N ALA A 242 -13.78 -12.16 3.06
CA ALA A 242 -14.11 -13.18 4.05
C ALA A 242 -14.54 -12.56 5.39
N ARG A 243 -13.94 -11.42 5.77
CA ARG A 243 -14.35 -10.69 6.97
C ARG A 243 -15.73 -10.06 6.82
N VAL A 244 -16.01 -9.37 5.71
CA VAL A 244 -17.32 -8.76 5.44
C VAL A 244 -18.42 -9.82 5.46
N GLN A 245 -18.21 -10.95 4.79
CA GLN A 245 -19.16 -12.08 4.77
C GLN A 245 -19.42 -12.66 6.18
N SER A 246 -18.42 -12.66 7.07
CA SER A 246 -18.61 -13.08 8.47
C SER A 246 -19.56 -12.17 9.27
N TYR A 247 -19.74 -10.92 8.84
CA TYR A 247 -20.66 -9.95 9.44
C TYR A 247 -22.03 -9.89 8.74
N GLU A 248 -22.07 -10.05 7.41
CA GLU A 248 -23.30 -9.96 6.59
C GLU A 248 -24.26 -11.16 6.76
N GLY A 249 -23.82 -12.23 7.42
CA GLY A 249 -24.67 -13.38 7.79
C GLY A 249 -25.75 -13.11 8.86
N SER A 250 -26.15 -11.86 9.12
CA SER A 250 -27.28 -11.54 10.01
C SER A 250 -28.18 -10.46 9.40
N PRO A 251 -29.24 -10.86 8.67
CA PRO A 251 -30.32 -9.93 8.32
C PRO A 251 -31.10 -9.58 9.59
N ALA A 252 -31.04 -8.31 9.98
CA ALA A 252 -31.71 -7.72 11.15
C ALA A 252 -31.39 -8.39 12.51
N PRO A 253 -31.53 -7.67 13.64
CA PRO A 253 -31.48 -8.30 14.96
C PRO A 253 -32.73 -9.16 15.17
N SER A 254 -32.75 -10.39 14.64
CA SER A 254 -33.74 -11.39 15.02
C SER A 254 -33.25 -12.18 16.25
N PRO A 255 -34.11 -12.48 17.23
CA PRO A 255 -33.76 -13.31 18.38
C PRO A 255 -33.17 -14.67 17.99
N LEU A 256 -33.57 -15.23 16.85
CA LEU A 256 -33.07 -16.50 16.31
C LEU A 256 -31.64 -16.40 15.76
N ALA A 257 -31.29 -15.30 15.08
CA ALA A 257 -29.92 -15.06 14.63
C ALA A 257 -28.95 -14.90 15.83
N LEU A 258 -29.42 -14.31 16.93
CA LEU A 258 -28.66 -14.20 18.19
C LEU A 258 -28.37 -15.58 18.79
N ILE A 259 -29.40 -16.44 18.89
CA ILE A 259 -29.26 -17.83 19.36
C ILE A 259 -28.25 -18.55 18.46
N ARG A 260 -28.42 -18.51 17.14
CA ARG A 260 -27.47 -19.14 16.19
C ARG A 260 -26.05 -18.58 16.32
N ARG A 261 -25.88 -17.29 16.60
CA ARG A 261 -24.58 -16.63 16.81
C ARG A 261 -23.93 -17.00 18.15
N LEU A 262 -24.73 -17.25 19.19
CA LEU A 262 -24.29 -17.68 20.52
C LEU A 262 -23.90 -19.17 20.54
N PHE A 263 -24.60 -20.01 19.77
CA PHE A 263 -24.41 -21.47 19.75
C PHE A 263 -23.54 -21.99 18.59
N SER A 264 -23.19 -21.17 17.59
CA SER A 264 -22.23 -21.56 16.54
C SER A 264 -20.77 -21.35 17.00
N PRO A 265 -19.88 -22.36 16.87
CA PRO A 265 -18.47 -22.23 17.22
C PRO A 265 -17.85 -21.03 16.48
N ARG A 266 -17.24 -20.09 17.23
CA ARG A 266 -16.55 -18.91 16.64
C ARG A 266 -15.48 -19.33 15.63
N ALA A 267 -14.77 -20.43 15.91
CA ALA A 267 -13.70 -20.96 15.05
C ALA A 267 -14.18 -21.41 13.65
N ALA A 268 -15.42 -21.90 13.51
CA ALA A 268 -15.95 -22.36 12.22
C ALA A 268 -16.39 -21.19 11.31
N ARG A 269 -16.67 -20.01 11.88
CA ARG A 269 -17.14 -18.82 11.13
C ARG A 269 -16.03 -18.02 10.48
N ASP A 270 -14.84 -18.04 11.08
CA ASP A 270 -13.70 -17.23 10.63
C ASP A 270 -12.64 -18.06 9.88
N GLN A 271 -12.90 -19.34 9.56
CA GLN A 271 -11.92 -20.22 8.91
C GLN A 271 -11.43 -19.69 7.56
N ALA A 272 -12.34 -19.20 6.72
CA ALA A 272 -12.00 -18.60 5.43
C ALA A 272 -11.14 -17.33 5.61
N PHE A 273 -11.49 -16.50 6.60
CA PHE A 273 -10.73 -15.31 6.97
C PHE A 273 -9.31 -15.67 7.41
N TRP A 274 -9.14 -16.61 8.35
CA TRP A 274 -7.83 -17.00 8.85
C TRP A 274 -6.98 -17.70 7.80
N THR A 275 -7.59 -18.43 6.87
CA THR A 275 -6.91 -19.03 5.72
C THR A 275 -6.39 -17.96 4.77
N ALA A 276 -7.19 -16.92 4.48
CA ALA A 276 -6.77 -15.79 3.66
C ALA A 276 -5.65 -14.98 4.32
N VAL A 277 -5.76 -14.66 5.62
CA VAL A 277 -4.69 -14.00 6.40
C VAL A 277 -3.41 -14.84 6.40
N GLY A 278 -3.51 -16.16 6.57
CA GLY A 278 -2.36 -17.06 6.48
C GLY A 278 -1.69 -17.06 5.10
N ARG A 279 -2.45 -16.83 4.03
CA ARG A 279 -1.88 -16.63 2.67
C ARG A 279 -1.14 -15.29 2.57
N VAL A 280 -1.73 -14.21 3.09
CA VAL A 280 -1.08 -12.89 3.16
C VAL A 280 0.26 -12.97 3.87
N TYR A 281 0.30 -13.62 5.04
CA TYR A 281 1.53 -13.75 5.83
C TYR A 281 2.61 -14.56 5.11
N ARG A 282 2.26 -15.69 4.49
CA ARG A 282 3.22 -16.49 3.71
C ARG A 282 3.82 -15.69 2.55
N ILE A 283 3.00 -14.98 1.78
CA ILE A 283 3.50 -14.14 0.67
C ILE A 283 4.48 -13.08 1.18
N LEU A 284 4.17 -12.43 2.32
CA LEU A 284 5.05 -11.45 2.92
C LEU A 284 6.35 -12.06 3.44
N GLU A 285 6.30 -13.24 4.06
CA GLU A 285 7.47 -13.97 4.54
C GLU A 285 8.39 -14.40 3.37
N ASP A 286 7.82 -14.89 2.27
CA ASP A 286 8.55 -15.19 1.03
C ASP A 286 9.18 -13.92 0.40
N LEU A 287 8.49 -12.78 0.47
CA LEU A 287 9.03 -11.49 0.03
C LEU A 287 10.17 -11.02 0.94
N ILE A 288 10.08 -11.23 2.25
CA ILE A 288 11.12 -10.90 3.22
C ILE A 288 12.38 -11.73 2.94
N GLU A 289 12.26 -13.04 2.78
CA GLU A 289 13.41 -13.92 2.51
C GLU A 289 14.13 -13.53 1.21
N ARG A 290 13.38 -13.24 0.14
CA ARG A 290 13.94 -12.75 -1.12
C ARG A 290 14.58 -11.36 -0.98
N ALA A 291 13.99 -10.46 -0.20
CA ALA A 291 14.57 -9.15 0.05
C ALA A 291 15.83 -9.21 0.92
N GLU A 292 15.94 -10.20 1.82
CA GLU A 292 17.14 -10.43 2.63
C GLU A 292 18.31 -10.99 1.81
N SER A 293 18.03 -11.89 0.86
CA SER A 293 19.04 -12.50 -0.01
C SER A 293 19.62 -11.56 -1.07
N ASP A 294 18.90 -10.49 -1.45
CA ASP A 294 19.39 -9.47 -2.37
C ASP A 294 20.30 -8.45 -1.66
N SER A 295 21.61 -8.70 -1.70
CA SER A 295 22.61 -7.82 -1.10
C SER A 295 22.75 -6.43 -1.78
N GLY A 296 22.20 -6.25 -2.99
CA GLY A 296 22.35 -5.04 -3.79
C GLY A 296 21.28 -3.97 -3.56
N ALA A 297 20.08 -4.34 -3.12
CA ALA A 297 18.95 -3.41 -2.97
C ALA A 297 18.78 -2.87 -1.54
N VAL A 298 18.63 -1.56 -1.35
CA VAL A 298 18.26 -0.98 -0.04
C VAL A 298 16.76 -1.08 0.15
N THR A 299 16.30 -1.81 1.16
CA THR A 299 14.88 -2.05 1.44
C THR A 299 14.55 -1.86 2.92
N VAL A 300 13.28 -1.57 3.25
CA VAL A 300 12.84 -1.51 4.66
C VAL A 300 13.15 -2.83 5.37
N VAL A 301 12.91 -3.97 4.71
CA VAL A 301 13.22 -5.30 5.26
C VAL A 301 14.68 -5.39 5.68
N ARG A 302 15.63 -5.11 4.78
CA ARG A 302 17.06 -5.25 5.09
C ARG A 302 17.51 -4.32 6.21
N ILE A 303 17.04 -3.08 6.22
CA ILE A 303 17.39 -2.12 7.28
C ILE A 303 16.88 -2.59 8.64
N LEU A 304 15.62 -3.06 8.71
CA LEU A 304 15.03 -3.50 9.98
C LEU A 304 15.66 -4.82 10.47
N ARG A 305 15.94 -5.75 9.56
CA ARG A 305 16.64 -7.01 9.87
C ARG A 305 18.07 -6.77 10.33
N GLY A 306 18.79 -5.85 9.70
CA GLY A 306 20.10 -5.38 10.15
C GLY A 306 20.08 -4.69 11.53
N LYS A 307 18.92 -4.18 11.96
CA LYS A 307 18.69 -3.67 13.32
C LYS A 307 18.20 -4.75 14.31
N GLY A 308 18.23 -6.02 13.92
CA GLY A 308 17.88 -7.16 14.77
C GLY A 308 16.37 -7.36 14.99
N TRP A 309 15.50 -6.75 14.19
CA TRP A 309 14.05 -6.99 14.31
C TRP A 309 13.72 -8.41 13.84
N SER A 310 12.81 -9.10 14.54
CA SER A 310 12.35 -10.44 14.14
C SER A 310 11.61 -10.42 12.80
N VAL A 311 11.58 -11.54 12.09
CA VAL A 311 10.83 -11.69 10.83
C VAL A 311 9.35 -11.33 11.02
N GLU A 312 8.74 -11.79 12.12
CA GLU A 312 7.35 -11.46 12.47
C GLU A 312 7.12 -9.94 12.57
N LYS A 313 8.02 -9.24 13.28
CA LYS A 313 7.91 -7.79 13.46
C LYS A 313 8.12 -7.04 12.15
N VAL A 314 9.06 -7.49 11.32
CA VAL A 314 9.30 -6.93 9.99
C VAL A 314 8.11 -7.15 9.07
N ARG A 315 7.53 -8.36 9.05
CA ARG A 315 6.30 -8.71 8.32
C ARG A 315 5.16 -7.79 8.69
N ASP A 316 4.86 -7.67 9.98
CA ASP A 316 3.76 -6.83 10.47
C ASP A 316 4.00 -5.35 10.19
N THR A 317 5.26 -4.90 10.25
CA THR A 317 5.65 -3.52 9.90
C THR A 317 5.47 -3.25 8.41
N CYS A 318 5.94 -4.14 7.54
CA CYS A 318 5.77 -4.02 6.10
C CYS A 318 4.29 -4.11 5.71
N LEU A 319 3.52 -5.00 6.33
CA LEU A 319 2.07 -5.09 6.12
C LEU A 319 1.41 -3.74 6.38
N ILE A 320 1.65 -3.11 7.53
CA ILE A 320 1.01 -1.82 7.81
C ILE A 320 1.52 -0.68 6.91
N LEU A 321 2.80 -0.68 6.54
CA LEU A 321 3.34 0.32 5.60
C LEU A 321 2.69 0.19 4.23
N VAL A 322 2.55 -1.04 3.73
CA VAL A 322 1.88 -1.31 2.45
C VAL A 322 0.43 -0.84 2.51
N LEU A 323 -0.33 -1.27 3.53
CA LEU A 323 -1.74 -0.91 3.68
C LEU A 323 -2.00 0.59 3.81
N ALA A 324 -1.19 1.30 4.59
CA ALA A 324 -1.31 2.75 4.73
C ALA A 324 -0.75 3.51 3.52
N GLY A 325 0.12 2.89 2.72
CA GLY A 325 0.86 3.57 1.66
C GLY A 325 0.23 3.49 0.28
N PHE A 326 -0.64 2.52 0.01
CA PHE A 326 -1.19 2.33 -1.34
C PHE A 326 -2.47 3.15 -1.56
N ASP A 327 -3.50 2.97 -0.74
CA ASP A 327 -4.84 3.50 -1.03
C ASP A 327 -4.92 5.01 -0.73
N ASP A 328 -4.26 5.47 0.35
CA ASP A 328 -4.22 6.88 0.75
C ASP A 328 -3.52 7.73 -0.33
N VAL A 329 -2.40 7.22 -0.86
CA VAL A 329 -1.63 7.88 -1.91
C VAL A 329 -2.38 7.88 -3.24
N ALA A 330 -3.05 6.77 -3.58
CA ALA A 330 -3.88 6.69 -4.78
C ALA A 330 -5.05 7.68 -4.72
N ALA A 331 -5.73 7.77 -3.58
CA ALA A 331 -6.79 8.75 -3.35
C ALA A 331 -6.26 10.18 -3.52
N ALA A 332 -5.13 10.52 -2.91
CA ALA A 332 -4.53 11.85 -3.02
C ALA A 332 -4.21 12.23 -4.48
N ILE A 333 -3.65 11.31 -5.27
CA ILE A 333 -3.38 11.53 -6.70
C ILE A 333 -4.69 11.70 -7.47
N GLY A 334 -5.66 10.80 -7.28
CA GLY A 334 -6.95 10.86 -7.97
C GLY A 334 -7.72 12.15 -7.70
N TRP A 335 -7.76 12.60 -6.44
CA TRP A 335 -8.37 13.87 -6.06
C TRP A 335 -7.63 15.08 -6.62
N SER A 336 -6.29 15.03 -6.68
CA SER A 336 -5.51 16.08 -7.32
C SER A 336 -5.86 16.23 -8.80
N LEU A 337 -5.97 15.11 -9.53
CA LEU A 337 -6.41 15.11 -10.92
C LEU A 337 -7.84 15.65 -11.08
N TYR A 338 -8.78 15.23 -10.22
CA TYR A 338 -10.15 15.74 -10.22
C TYR A 338 -10.23 17.25 -10.04
N HIS A 339 -9.51 17.79 -9.06
CA HIS A 339 -9.52 19.23 -8.80
C HIS A 339 -8.88 20.03 -9.94
N LEU A 340 -7.78 19.53 -10.51
CA LEU A 340 -7.13 20.14 -11.68
C LEU A 340 -8.03 20.08 -12.93
N ALA A 341 -8.79 19.00 -13.12
CA ALA A 341 -9.75 18.89 -14.23
C ALA A 341 -10.85 19.96 -14.12
N ASN A 342 -11.31 20.27 -12.90
CA ASN A 342 -12.33 21.28 -12.62
C ASN A 342 -11.77 22.71 -12.49
N ALA A 343 -10.45 22.90 -12.51
CA ALA A 343 -9.79 24.21 -12.42
C ALA A 343 -8.76 24.40 -13.55
N PRO A 344 -9.20 24.63 -14.81
CA PRO A 344 -8.30 24.73 -15.96
C PRO A 344 -7.18 25.78 -15.80
N SER A 345 -7.48 26.94 -15.21
CA SER A 345 -6.48 28.00 -14.98
C SER A 345 -5.37 27.56 -14.02
N GLU A 346 -5.71 26.85 -12.94
CA GLU A 346 -4.71 26.33 -11.99
C GLU A 346 -3.93 25.16 -12.60
N LYS A 347 -4.57 24.34 -13.44
CA LYS A 347 -3.89 23.29 -14.21
C LYS A 347 -2.86 23.87 -15.17
N ASP A 348 -3.22 24.89 -15.94
CA ASP A 348 -2.30 25.55 -16.88
C ASP A 348 -1.12 26.18 -16.13
N ARG A 349 -1.39 26.84 -15.00
CA ARG A 349 -0.34 27.39 -14.12
C ARG A 349 0.60 26.31 -13.59
N LEU A 350 0.07 25.14 -13.21
CA LEU A 350 0.89 24.01 -12.76
C LEU A 350 1.76 23.46 -13.88
N VAL A 351 1.19 23.24 -15.06
CA VAL A 351 1.93 22.78 -16.24
C VAL A 351 3.07 23.74 -16.58
N GLN A 352 2.84 25.05 -16.50
CA GLN A 352 3.88 26.06 -16.70
C GLN A 352 4.99 26.00 -15.63
N GLU A 353 4.65 25.82 -14.36
CA GLU A 353 5.64 25.65 -13.28
C GLU A 353 6.49 24.39 -13.51
N LEU A 354 5.85 23.26 -13.85
CA LEU A 354 6.55 22.00 -14.13
C LEU A 354 7.49 22.14 -15.34
N ALA A 355 7.03 22.77 -16.42
CA ALA A 355 7.83 23.03 -17.61
C ALA A 355 9.06 23.89 -17.29
N LYS A 356 8.88 24.96 -16.51
CA LYS A 356 9.96 25.88 -16.15
C LYS A 356 10.94 25.26 -15.14
N GLY A 357 10.41 24.60 -14.12
CA GLY A 357 11.18 24.08 -12.99
C GLY A 357 11.94 22.79 -13.29
N CYS A 358 11.40 21.95 -14.17
CA CYS A 358 12.03 20.68 -14.56
C CYS A 358 12.68 20.73 -15.95
N GLY A 359 12.41 21.77 -16.74
CA GLY A 359 13.07 22.04 -18.02
C GLY A 359 13.04 20.83 -18.96
N PRO A 360 14.19 20.34 -19.44
CA PRO A 360 14.26 19.18 -20.34
C PRO A 360 13.56 17.92 -19.81
N SER A 361 13.52 17.71 -18.48
CA SER A 361 12.82 16.56 -17.87
C SER A 361 11.31 16.61 -18.08
N PHE A 362 10.72 17.80 -18.33
CA PHE A 362 9.28 17.95 -18.64
C PHE A 362 9.01 17.98 -20.15
N SER A 363 9.89 18.58 -20.95
CA SER A 363 9.60 18.93 -22.35
C SER A 363 9.88 17.84 -23.40
N GLY A 364 10.34 16.64 -23.02
CA GLY A 364 10.69 15.60 -23.99
C GLY A 364 10.24 14.21 -23.59
N VAL A 365 9.64 13.45 -24.53
CA VAL A 365 9.44 12.01 -24.36
C VAL A 365 10.82 11.34 -24.28
N GLY A 366 11.10 10.61 -23.19
CA GLY A 366 12.38 9.92 -22.97
C GLY A 366 13.46 10.74 -22.25
N ALA A 367 13.22 12.00 -21.87
CA ALA A 367 14.14 12.71 -20.99
C ALA A 367 14.27 11.98 -19.63
N PRO A 368 15.50 11.84 -19.09
CA PRO A 368 15.73 11.06 -17.88
C PRO A 368 15.00 11.66 -16.68
N PHE A 369 14.33 10.79 -15.93
CA PHE A 369 13.75 11.10 -14.63
C PHE A 369 14.70 10.58 -13.55
N ASP A 370 15.64 11.43 -13.18
CA ASP A 370 16.72 11.13 -12.25
C ASP A 370 16.44 11.71 -10.85
N ARG A 371 17.38 11.47 -9.93
CA ARG A 371 17.29 11.99 -8.57
C ARG A 371 17.17 13.53 -8.53
N ALA A 372 17.93 14.22 -9.37
CA ALA A 372 17.92 15.68 -9.41
C ALA A 372 16.56 16.23 -9.89
N ALA A 373 15.87 15.52 -10.79
CA ALA A 373 14.50 15.85 -11.18
C ALA A 373 13.54 15.73 -9.99
N VAL A 374 13.63 14.66 -9.19
CA VAL A 374 12.83 14.50 -7.96
C VAL A 374 13.11 15.64 -6.97
N ASP A 375 14.38 16.00 -6.74
CA ASP A 375 14.74 17.10 -5.83
C ASP A 375 14.15 18.44 -6.29
N ARG A 376 14.21 18.75 -7.60
CA ARG A 376 13.56 19.94 -8.17
C ARG A 376 12.05 19.91 -7.97
N LEU A 377 11.39 18.78 -8.23
CA LEU A 377 9.94 18.62 -8.05
C LEU A 377 9.48 18.83 -6.61
N LEU A 378 10.24 18.30 -5.66
CA LEU A 378 9.92 18.46 -4.24
C LEU A 378 9.99 19.93 -3.82
N ALA A 379 10.86 20.72 -4.44
CA ALA A 379 11.04 22.15 -4.19
C ALA A 379 10.04 23.06 -4.90
N LEU A 380 9.23 22.55 -5.84
CA LEU A 380 8.24 23.37 -6.57
C LEU A 380 7.10 23.82 -5.64
N PRO A 381 6.93 25.14 -5.42
CA PRO A 381 5.97 25.66 -4.45
C PRO A 381 4.53 25.51 -4.91
N PHE A 382 4.22 25.71 -6.20
CA PHE A 382 2.85 25.63 -6.66
C PHE A 382 2.36 24.19 -6.80
N LEU A 383 3.21 23.25 -7.25
CA LEU A 383 2.94 21.82 -7.14
C LEU A 383 2.70 21.38 -5.70
N HIS A 384 3.48 21.89 -4.73
CA HIS A 384 3.21 21.63 -3.32
C HIS A 384 1.83 22.12 -2.92
N ALA A 385 1.51 23.35 -3.31
CA ALA A 385 0.28 24.02 -2.97
C ALA A 385 -0.96 23.31 -3.55
N VAL A 386 -0.88 22.83 -4.80
CA VAL A 386 -1.90 21.99 -5.44
C VAL A 386 -2.14 20.72 -4.63
N VAL A 387 -1.09 19.96 -4.31
CA VAL A 387 -1.23 18.72 -3.53
C VAL A 387 -1.81 18.98 -2.15
N CYS A 388 -1.37 20.05 -1.47
CA CYS A 388 -1.90 20.41 -0.17
C CYS A 388 -3.39 20.78 -0.24
N GLU A 389 -3.79 21.56 -1.23
CA GLU A 389 -5.19 21.95 -1.39
C GLU A 389 -6.08 20.78 -1.77
N SER A 390 -5.59 19.87 -2.64
CA SER A 390 -6.31 18.65 -2.96
C SER A 390 -6.49 17.77 -1.73
N LEU A 391 -5.47 17.59 -0.90
CA LEU A 391 -5.59 16.83 0.35
C LEU A 391 -6.55 17.48 1.36
N ARG A 392 -6.61 18.83 1.40
CA ARG A 392 -7.51 19.58 2.28
C ARG A 392 -8.98 19.38 1.88
N LEU A 393 -9.28 19.43 0.59
CA LEU A 393 -10.64 19.26 0.08
C LEU A 393 -11.07 17.80 0.04
N ALA A 394 -10.15 16.90 -0.27
CA ALA A 394 -10.43 15.50 -0.42
C ALA A 394 -10.75 14.82 0.91
N ASP A 395 -10.22 15.31 2.04
CA ASP A 395 -10.34 14.64 3.34
C ASP A 395 -9.82 13.19 3.33
N VAL A 396 -8.68 12.95 2.65
CA VAL A 396 -7.95 11.67 2.69
C VAL A 396 -7.44 11.44 4.12
N GLY A 397 -8.31 10.90 4.98
CA GLY A 397 -8.15 10.85 6.43
C GLY A 397 -9.11 11.77 7.21
N ALA A 398 -10.42 11.64 6.96
CA ALA A 398 -11.47 12.50 7.52
C ALA A 398 -11.46 12.64 9.07
N ALA A 399 -10.87 11.69 9.80
CA ALA A 399 -10.71 11.79 11.24
C ALA A 399 -9.43 11.15 11.79
N CYS A 400 -8.97 11.67 12.93
CA CYS A 400 -7.91 11.09 13.73
C CYS A 400 -8.48 10.41 14.99
N ALA A 401 -8.21 9.10 15.15
CA ALA A 401 -8.67 8.34 16.32
C ALA A 401 -7.61 8.25 17.44
N ARG A 402 -8.08 8.27 18.68
CA ARG A 402 -7.34 7.99 19.92
C ARG A 402 -8.15 7.05 20.81
N PHE A 403 -7.47 6.38 21.74
CA PHE A 403 -8.11 5.62 22.80
C PHE A 403 -7.76 6.21 24.15
N LEU A 404 -8.76 6.40 25.00
CA LEU A 404 -8.53 6.99 26.30
C LEU A 404 -8.16 5.92 27.32
N THR A 405 -6.93 5.97 27.81
CA THR A 405 -6.43 5.11 28.90
C THR A 405 -6.64 5.74 30.28
N ALA A 406 -6.91 7.05 30.32
CA ALA A 406 -7.26 7.81 31.51
C ALA A 406 -8.41 8.80 31.18
N PRO A 407 -9.12 9.34 32.18
CA PRO A 407 -10.10 10.40 31.95
C PRO A 407 -9.47 11.64 31.31
N VAL A 408 -10.18 12.26 30.36
CA VAL A 408 -9.71 13.46 29.62
C VAL A 408 -10.80 14.52 29.62
N GLU A 409 -10.44 15.75 29.94
CA GLU A 409 -11.34 16.90 29.83
C GLU A 409 -11.33 17.49 28.41
N VAL A 410 -12.51 17.79 27.88
CA VAL A 410 -12.71 18.46 26.58
C VAL A 410 -13.76 19.57 26.71
N ARG A 411 -13.73 20.54 25.78
CA ARG A 411 -14.67 21.67 25.74
C ARG A 411 -15.80 21.44 24.76
N GLY A 412 -17.01 21.73 25.23
CA GLY A 412 -18.25 21.76 24.47
C GLY A 412 -18.64 23.18 23.99
N ARG A 413 -19.93 23.36 23.67
CA ARG A 413 -20.48 24.69 23.34
C ARG A 413 -20.46 25.60 24.57
N SER A 414 -20.31 26.91 24.35
CA SER A 414 -20.45 27.94 25.39
C SER A 414 -19.60 27.67 26.65
N ALA A 415 -18.37 27.18 26.44
CA ALA A 415 -17.39 26.81 27.47
C ALA A 415 -17.80 25.65 28.42
N SER A 416 -18.82 24.85 28.08
CA SER A 416 -19.13 23.63 28.84
C SER A 416 -17.92 22.68 28.86
N ARG A 417 -17.75 21.94 29.96
CA ARG A 417 -16.66 20.97 30.13
C ARG A 417 -17.24 19.57 30.22
N TYR A 418 -16.66 18.64 29.47
CA TYR A 418 -16.98 17.23 29.55
C TYR A 418 -15.74 16.43 29.98
N VAL A 419 -15.93 15.50 30.90
CA VAL A 419 -14.89 14.54 31.29
C VAL A 419 -15.18 13.22 30.59
N LEU A 420 -14.38 12.91 29.57
CA LEU A 420 -14.45 11.67 28.83
C LEU A 420 -13.78 10.56 29.66
N PRO A 421 -14.46 9.45 29.97
CA PRO A 421 -13.89 8.39 30.78
C PRO A 421 -12.86 7.56 30.01
N ALA A 422 -11.97 6.88 30.71
CA ALA A 422 -11.13 5.83 30.12
C ALA A 422 -11.99 4.71 29.49
N GLY A 423 -11.51 4.12 28.41
CA GLY A 423 -12.16 3.03 27.68
C GLY A 423 -13.00 3.46 26.47
N VAL A 424 -13.04 4.75 26.13
CA VAL A 424 -13.71 5.27 24.92
C VAL A 424 -12.72 5.54 23.79
N GLY A 425 -13.20 5.41 22.57
CA GLY A 425 -12.53 6.00 21.41
C GLY A 425 -12.80 7.50 21.36
N LEU A 426 -11.78 8.31 21.07
CA LEU A 426 -11.92 9.74 20.79
C LEU A 426 -11.56 9.97 19.33
N TRP A 427 -12.48 10.55 18.55
CA TRP A 427 -12.28 10.84 17.13
C TRP A 427 -12.30 12.34 16.91
N VAL A 428 -11.26 12.86 16.26
CA VAL A 428 -11.18 14.28 15.87
C VAL A 428 -11.50 14.39 14.39
N PRO A 429 -12.61 15.05 14.00
CA PRO A 429 -12.97 15.24 12.61
C PRO A 429 -12.01 16.26 11.97
N ILE A 430 -11.05 15.77 11.20
CA ILE A 430 -10.13 16.61 10.41
C ILE A 430 -10.91 17.30 9.30
N CYS A 431 -11.89 16.62 8.70
CA CYS A 431 -12.77 17.18 7.67
C CYS A 431 -13.42 18.50 8.11
N MET A 432 -13.98 18.53 9.33
CA MET A 432 -14.56 19.76 9.88
C MET A 432 -13.52 20.85 10.13
N HIS A 433 -12.27 20.49 10.45
CA HIS A 433 -11.19 21.47 10.60
C HIS A 433 -10.84 22.11 9.27
N HIS A 434 -10.75 21.29 8.22
CA HIS A 434 -10.37 21.70 6.87
C HIS A 434 -11.49 22.45 6.15
N ALA A 435 -12.75 22.18 6.51
CA ALA A 435 -13.93 22.88 6.02
C ALA A 435 -14.33 24.14 6.83
N ASN A 436 -13.59 24.50 7.88
CA ASN A 436 -13.96 25.63 8.74
C ASN A 436 -13.68 26.98 8.06
N SER A 437 -14.73 27.76 7.81
CA SER A 437 -14.65 29.09 7.16
C SER A 437 -13.93 30.16 7.99
N ASP A 438 -13.82 29.99 9.32
CA ASP A 438 -13.03 30.89 10.17
C ASP A 438 -11.51 30.64 10.02
N ILE A 439 -11.15 29.47 9.47
CA ILE A 439 -9.76 29.06 9.25
C ILE A 439 -9.39 29.20 7.79
N PHE A 440 -10.20 28.69 6.87
CA PHE A 440 -9.94 28.69 5.44
C PHE A 440 -10.97 29.54 4.71
N THR A 441 -10.53 30.58 4.01
CA THR A 441 -11.43 31.44 3.23
C THR A 441 -11.97 30.65 2.04
N GLN A 442 -13.29 30.69 1.83
CA GLN A 442 -14.01 29.88 0.83
C GLN A 442 -13.57 28.40 0.89
N PRO A 443 -13.88 27.70 2.01
CA PRO A 443 -13.28 26.41 2.31
C PRO A 443 -13.64 25.32 1.29
N GLU A 444 -14.73 25.46 0.56
CA GLU A 444 -15.15 24.57 -0.53
C GLU A 444 -14.46 24.82 -1.88
N ALA A 445 -13.82 25.98 -2.06
CA ALA A 445 -13.16 26.32 -3.32
C ALA A 445 -11.76 25.71 -3.41
N PHE A 446 -11.42 25.13 -4.57
CA PHE A 446 -10.06 24.69 -4.87
C PHE A 446 -9.16 25.91 -5.15
N ARG A 447 -8.42 26.33 -4.12
CA ARG A 447 -7.53 27.49 -4.18
C ARG A 447 -6.13 27.13 -3.70
N PRO A 448 -5.27 26.59 -4.59
CA PRO A 448 -3.88 26.29 -4.25
C PRO A 448 -3.11 27.49 -3.69
N SER A 449 -3.44 28.73 -4.09
CA SER A 449 -2.80 29.95 -3.60
C SER A 449 -2.68 30.02 -2.07
N ARG A 450 -3.59 29.41 -1.31
CA ARG A 450 -3.54 29.42 0.16
C ARG A 450 -2.29 28.79 0.77
N PHE A 451 -1.64 27.89 0.03
CA PHE A 451 -0.44 27.18 0.46
C PHE A 451 0.85 27.76 -0.14
N LEU A 452 0.75 28.88 -0.86
CA LEU A 452 1.91 29.63 -1.32
C LEU A 452 2.40 30.61 -0.26
N PRO A 453 3.70 30.93 -0.25
CA PRO A 453 4.20 32.11 0.45
C PRO A 453 3.51 33.38 -0.06
N VAL A 454 3.31 34.38 0.81
CA VAL A 454 2.75 35.69 0.44
C VAL A 454 3.55 36.34 -0.70
N SER A 455 4.88 36.20 -0.69
CA SER A 455 5.77 36.69 -1.75
C SER A 455 5.52 36.07 -3.13
N MET A 456 4.81 34.94 -3.19
CA MET A 456 4.47 34.19 -4.41
C MET A 456 2.97 34.28 -4.72
N GLY A 457 2.26 35.25 -4.13
CA GLY A 457 0.82 35.45 -4.32
C GLY A 457 -0.05 34.57 -3.43
N GLY A 458 0.47 34.14 -2.28
CA GLY A 458 -0.34 33.47 -1.25
C GLY A 458 -1.24 34.43 -0.48
N ASP A 459 -2.46 33.99 -0.17
CA ASP A 459 -3.54 34.79 0.43
C ASP A 459 -3.96 34.34 1.84
N ASP A 460 -3.74 33.06 2.17
CA ASP A 460 -4.14 32.42 3.43
C ASP A 460 -2.92 31.74 4.14
N SER A 461 -1.68 32.14 3.83
CA SER A 461 -0.47 31.40 4.23
C SER A 461 -0.33 31.18 5.75
N ASP A 462 -0.81 32.11 6.58
CA ASP A 462 -0.81 31.97 8.06
C ASP A 462 -1.81 30.91 8.57
N ARG A 463 -2.82 30.59 7.75
CA ARG A 463 -3.82 29.57 8.04
C ARG A 463 -3.36 28.18 7.63
N SER A 464 -2.36 28.08 6.74
CA SER A 464 -1.76 26.80 6.35
C SER A 464 -1.19 25.99 7.53
N LYS A 465 -0.86 26.61 8.66
CA LYS A 465 -0.45 25.90 9.90
C LYS A 465 -1.57 25.02 10.50
N HIS A 466 -2.83 25.27 10.12
CA HIS A 466 -3.99 24.47 10.50
C HIS A 466 -4.22 23.27 9.56
N PHE A 467 -3.44 23.17 8.48
CA PHE A 467 -3.47 22.03 7.58
C PHE A 467 -2.79 20.80 8.18
N VAL A 468 -3.57 19.73 8.39
CA VAL A 468 -3.17 18.53 9.14
C VAL A 468 -3.62 17.21 8.48
N PRO A 469 -3.45 17.04 7.15
CA PRO A 469 -3.94 15.83 6.45
C PRO A 469 -3.20 14.56 6.88
N PHE A 470 -1.97 14.71 7.38
CA PHE A 470 -1.13 13.61 7.88
C PHE A 470 -1.33 13.35 9.39
N GLY A 471 -2.43 13.86 9.95
CA GLY A 471 -2.76 13.77 11.36
C GLY A 471 -1.92 14.67 12.27
N ILE A 472 -2.25 14.62 13.57
CA ILE A 472 -1.70 15.52 14.59
C ILE A 472 -0.95 14.77 15.70
N GLY A 473 0.04 15.43 16.31
CA GLY A 473 0.75 14.96 17.50
C GLY A 473 1.66 13.76 17.30
N ALA A 474 1.94 13.03 18.39
CA ALA A 474 2.94 11.94 18.42
C ALA A 474 2.62 10.74 17.51
N ARG A 475 1.39 10.67 16.97
CA ARG A 475 0.92 9.60 16.08
C ARG A 475 0.65 10.08 14.66
N SER A 476 1.20 11.24 14.27
CA SER A 476 1.17 11.71 12.87
C SER A 476 1.81 10.69 11.91
N CYS A 477 1.45 10.77 10.64
CA CYS A 477 1.94 9.86 9.60
C CYS A 477 3.46 9.94 9.48
N ILE A 478 4.13 8.79 9.63
CA ILE A 478 5.59 8.67 9.41
C ILE A 478 5.95 8.65 7.92
N GLY A 479 4.99 8.28 7.06
CA GLY A 479 5.15 8.20 5.62
C GLY A 479 5.01 9.55 4.91
N ARG A 480 4.75 10.67 5.62
CA ARG A 480 4.52 11.98 4.99
C ARG A 480 5.58 12.35 3.94
N PRO A 481 6.90 12.23 4.18
CA PRO A 481 7.90 12.55 3.15
C PRO A 481 7.77 11.64 1.91
N LEU A 482 7.64 10.33 2.12
CA LEU A 482 7.43 9.34 1.05
C LEU A 482 6.17 9.64 0.24
N SER A 483 5.03 9.84 0.92
CA SER A 483 3.75 10.14 0.26
C SER A 483 3.85 11.41 -0.59
N MET A 484 4.41 12.50 -0.04
CA MET A 484 4.57 13.74 -0.81
C MET A 484 5.47 13.55 -2.03
N MET A 485 6.55 12.78 -1.91
CA MET A 485 7.43 12.45 -3.04
C MET A 485 6.67 11.67 -4.12
N VAL A 486 5.98 10.59 -3.75
CA VAL A 486 5.24 9.74 -4.69
C VAL A 486 4.09 10.48 -5.36
N ILE A 487 3.31 11.26 -4.61
CA ILE A 487 2.19 12.05 -5.16
C ILE A 487 2.72 13.06 -6.18
N LYS A 488 3.71 13.87 -5.80
CA LYS A 488 4.27 14.91 -6.68
C LYS A 488 4.92 14.33 -7.94
N ALA A 489 5.73 13.28 -7.79
CA ALA A 489 6.40 12.65 -8.93
C ALA A 489 5.40 11.99 -9.87
N THR A 490 4.40 11.29 -9.34
CA THR A 490 3.34 10.68 -10.15
C THR A 490 2.54 11.73 -10.91
N LEU A 491 2.12 12.82 -10.23
CA LEU A 491 1.41 13.92 -10.90
C LEU A 491 2.27 14.55 -12.01
N PHE A 492 3.56 14.76 -11.75
CA PHE A 492 4.48 15.25 -12.78
C PHE A 492 4.54 14.32 -14.00
N LEU A 493 4.70 13.01 -13.80
CA LEU A 493 4.80 12.05 -14.90
C LEU A 493 3.50 11.95 -15.70
N ILE A 494 2.35 11.98 -15.02
CA ILE A 494 1.03 12.03 -15.67
C ILE A 494 0.89 13.33 -16.48
N LEU A 495 1.18 14.50 -15.90
CA LEU A 495 1.04 15.80 -16.57
C LEU A 495 2.05 16.02 -17.69
N ARG A 496 3.23 15.41 -17.58
CA ARG A 496 4.24 15.36 -18.65
C ARG A 496 3.72 14.59 -19.85
N ARG A 497 3.00 13.48 -19.62
CA ARG A 497 2.44 12.64 -20.68
C ARG A 497 1.12 13.20 -21.24
N PHE A 498 0.29 13.74 -20.36
CA PHE A 498 -1.05 14.24 -20.63
C PHE A 498 -1.22 15.64 -20.02
N PRO A 499 -0.61 16.68 -20.63
CA PRO A 499 -0.77 18.05 -20.16
C PRO A 499 -2.23 18.52 -20.26
N ARG A 500 -3.02 17.90 -21.15
CA ARG A 500 -4.45 18.13 -21.32
C ARG A 500 -5.26 16.88 -20.97
N PHE A 501 -6.23 17.09 -20.09
CA PHE A 501 -7.25 16.11 -19.70
C PHE A 501 -8.48 16.84 -19.17
N ARG A 502 -9.63 16.16 -19.19
CA ARG A 502 -10.93 16.67 -18.74
C ARG A 502 -11.73 15.60 -17.99
N LEU A 503 -12.53 16.05 -17.03
CA LEU A 503 -13.48 15.19 -16.32
C LEU A 503 -14.65 14.84 -17.24
N MET A 504 -15.21 13.63 -17.14
CA MET A 504 -16.45 13.30 -17.83
C MET A 504 -17.66 14.00 -17.20
N GLU A 505 -18.69 14.31 -17.99
CA GLU A 505 -19.93 14.89 -17.45
C GLU A 505 -20.63 13.92 -16.48
N GLY A 506 -21.22 14.46 -15.41
CA GLY A 506 -22.09 13.70 -14.51
C GLY A 506 -21.43 13.11 -13.26
N HIS A 507 -20.16 13.38 -12.96
CA HIS A 507 -19.55 12.90 -11.72
C HIS A 507 -20.14 13.60 -10.49
N PRO A 508 -20.74 12.85 -9.54
CA PRO A 508 -21.23 13.43 -8.29
C PRO A 508 -20.06 13.91 -7.41
N PRO A 509 -20.33 14.78 -6.42
CA PRO A 509 -19.32 15.18 -5.46
C PRO A 509 -18.73 13.98 -4.70
N PRO A 510 -17.52 14.10 -4.13
CA PRO A 510 -16.89 13.10 -3.29
C PRO A 510 -17.85 12.49 -2.25
N VAL A 511 -17.80 11.18 -2.03
CA VAL A 511 -18.53 10.53 -0.94
C VAL A 511 -17.56 9.65 -0.15
N THR A 512 -17.40 9.93 1.14
CA THR A 512 -16.60 9.03 1.98
C THR A 512 -17.32 7.68 2.03
N ASN A 513 -16.67 6.56 1.71
CA ASN A 513 -17.30 5.25 1.90
C ASN A 513 -16.98 4.73 3.31
N LEU A 514 -17.91 4.02 3.96
CA LEU A 514 -17.60 3.36 5.22
C LEU A 514 -16.83 2.07 5.02
N GLY A 515 -15.81 1.93 5.86
CA GLY A 515 -14.93 0.75 5.88
C GLY A 515 -13.55 1.04 5.30
N ILE A 516 -13.39 2.15 4.57
CA ILE A 516 -12.10 2.60 4.02
C ILE A 516 -11.73 3.92 4.73
N PRO A 517 -10.51 4.06 5.29
CA PRO A 517 -10.07 5.31 5.94
C PRO A 517 -10.06 6.54 5.02
N ASN A 518 -10.14 6.32 3.71
CA ASN A 518 -9.99 7.31 2.67
C ASN A 518 -11.32 7.63 1.98
N THR A 519 -11.45 8.89 1.61
CA THR A 519 -12.49 9.40 0.73
C THR A 519 -12.25 8.92 -0.71
N LYS A 520 -13.26 8.30 -1.30
CA LYS A 520 -13.31 7.96 -2.72
C LYS A 520 -14.50 8.65 -3.36
N ALA A 521 -14.55 8.76 -4.67
CA ALA A 521 -15.78 9.12 -5.34
C ALA A 521 -16.69 7.89 -5.32
N LYS A 522 -18.00 8.09 -5.13
CA LYS A 522 -18.97 6.98 -5.06
C LYS A 522 -18.91 6.10 -6.31
N ASP A 523 -18.78 6.73 -7.47
CA ASP A 523 -18.82 6.11 -8.79
C ASP A 523 -17.46 6.22 -9.52
N GLY A 524 -16.36 6.39 -8.77
CA GLY A 524 -15.03 6.61 -9.32
C GLY A 524 -14.81 8.01 -9.91
N ILE A 525 -13.61 8.26 -10.45
CA ILE A 525 -13.24 9.53 -11.07
C ILE A 525 -12.82 9.24 -12.51
N SER A 526 -13.71 9.46 -13.47
CA SER A 526 -13.46 9.14 -14.88
C SER A 526 -12.92 10.36 -15.62
N ILE A 527 -11.68 10.24 -16.09
CA ILE A 527 -10.94 11.31 -16.77
C ILE A 527 -10.64 10.89 -18.19
N HIS A 528 -10.95 11.77 -19.13
CA HIS A 528 -10.50 11.65 -20.50
C HIS A 528 -9.15 12.36 -20.67
N PHE A 529 -8.11 11.60 -21.01
CA PHE A 529 -6.76 12.11 -21.29
C PHE A 529 -6.61 12.35 -22.80
N ASP A 530 -6.11 13.53 -23.18
CA ASP A 530 -5.89 13.86 -24.60
C ASP A 530 -4.64 13.14 -25.11
N THR A 531 -4.81 12.32 -26.15
CA THR A 531 -3.76 11.47 -26.72
C THR A 531 -3.11 12.07 -27.95
N GLN A 532 -3.65 13.16 -28.50
CA GLN A 532 -3.19 13.73 -29.78
C GLN A 532 -1.82 14.42 -29.70
N GLU A 533 -1.31 14.70 -28.51
CA GLU A 533 0.04 15.26 -28.29
C GLU A 533 1.10 14.20 -27.96
N VAL A 534 0.78 12.90 -28.00
CA VAL A 534 1.76 11.82 -27.80
C VAL A 534 2.58 11.59 -29.08
N THR A 535 3.39 12.57 -29.48
CA THR A 535 4.45 12.36 -30.48
C THR A 535 5.72 11.90 -29.76
N GLY A 536 5.93 10.59 -29.70
CA GLY A 536 7.18 10.02 -29.22
C GLY A 536 7.24 8.51 -29.41
N PRO A 537 8.45 7.93 -29.54
CA PRO A 537 8.61 6.49 -29.71
C PRO A 537 8.02 5.71 -28.52
N PRO A 538 7.66 4.43 -28.71
CA PRO A 538 7.10 3.58 -27.65
C PRO A 538 8.02 3.57 -26.42
N PRO A 539 7.45 3.38 -25.21
CA PRO A 539 8.21 3.44 -23.97
C PRO A 539 9.38 2.45 -23.99
N PRO A 540 10.51 2.78 -23.33
CA PRO A 540 11.57 1.81 -23.12
C PRO A 540 11.02 0.60 -22.35
N PRO A 541 11.53 -0.62 -22.61
CA PRO A 541 11.12 -1.82 -21.88
C PRO A 541 11.33 -1.62 -20.37
N PRO A 542 10.55 -2.33 -19.52
CA PRO A 542 10.63 -2.17 -18.07
C PRO A 542 12.07 -2.15 -17.58
N LEU A 543 12.41 -1.19 -16.73
CA LEU A 543 13.70 -1.17 -16.05
C LEU A 543 13.79 -2.45 -15.22
N ALA A 544 14.61 -3.39 -15.70
CA ALA A 544 15.04 -4.52 -14.91
C ALA A 544 15.59 -3.98 -13.57
N PRO A 545 15.31 -4.66 -12.45
CA PRO A 545 15.75 -4.21 -11.14
C PRO A 545 17.22 -3.82 -11.19
N SER A 546 17.52 -2.61 -10.70
CA SER A 546 18.88 -2.09 -10.61
C SER A 546 19.65 -2.91 -9.58
N VAL A 547 20.21 -4.03 -10.02
CA VAL A 547 21.34 -4.64 -9.35
C VAL A 547 22.56 -3.89 -9.86
N SER A 548 23.06 -2.92 -9.09
CA SER A 548 24.41 -2.42 -9.29
C SER A 548 25.40 -3.50 -8.85
N SER A 549 25.63 -4.47 -9.71
CA SER A 549 26.97 -5.00 -9.92
C SER A 549 26.98 -5.63 -11.30
N SER A 550 27.96 -5.21 -12.09
CA SER A 550 28.29 -5.73 -13.41
C SER A 550 27.94 -7.20 -13.60
N LYS A 551 27.06 -7.53 -14.57
CA LYS A 551 27.14 -8.74 -15.41
C LYS A 551 26.00 -8.80 -16.42
N ARG A 552 26.34 -9.31 -17.60
CA ARG A 552 25.60 -9.30 -18.87
C ARG A 552 24.24 -10.02 -18.75
N ARG A 553 23.23 -9.48 -19.45
CA ARG A 553 21.88 -10.06 -19.58
C ARG A 553 21.94 -11.38 -20.34
N GLY A 554 21.51 -12.47 -19.70
CA GLY A 554 21.03 -13.68 -20.39
C GLY A 554 19.57 -13.51 -20.83
N PRO A 555 19.10 -14.16 -21.91
CA PRO A 555 17.78 -13.83 -22.49
C PRO A 555 16.60 -14.42 -21.71
N THR A 556 15.39 -13.89 -21.95
CA THR A 556 14.10 -14.38 -21.43
C THR A 556 13.41 -15.20 -22.54
N ILE A 557 12.74 -16.29 -22.17
CA ILE A 557 12.14 -17.28 -23.08
C ILE A 557 10.96 -16.68 -23.86
N SER A 558 11.02 -16.70 -25.20
CA SER A 558 9.85 -16.57 -26.07
C SER A 558 9.12 -17.92 -26.20
N HIS A 559 7.80 -17.88 -26.32
CA HIS A 559 6.95 -19.05 -26.56
C HIS A 559 7.08 -19.63 -28.00
N GLY A 560 8.22 -19.44 -28.68
CA GLY A 560 8.46 -19.89 -30.07
C GLY A 560 9.75 -20.70 -30.31
N VAL A 561 10.55 -21.00 -29.27
CA VAL A 561 11.82 -21.70 -29.44
C VAL A 561 11.62 -23.16 -29.83
N LYS A 562 12.29 -23.61 -30.91
CA LYS A 562 12.32 -25.04 -31.28
C LYS A 562 13.00 -25.83 -30.16
N GLN A 563 12.23 -26.67 -29.49
CA GLN A 563 12.72 -27.56 -28.44
C GLN A 563 12.60 -29.02 -28.88
N ILE A 564 13.45 -29.88 -28.32
CA ILE A 564 13.40 -31.32 -28.54
C ILE A 564 13.48 -32.05 -27.20
N SER A 565 12.90 -33.25 -27.13
CA SER A 565 12.97 -34.09 -25.93
C SER A 565 14.38 -34.64 -25.71
N PRO A 566 14.74 -35.04 -24.48
CA PRO A 566 16.05 -35.63 -24.19
C PRO A 566 16.44 -36.81 -25.07
N LYS A 567 15.51 -37.72 -25.37
CA LYS A 567 15.78 -38.89 -26.25
C LYS A 567 16.15 -38.46 -27.67
N VAL A 568 15.43 -37.48 -28.22
CA VAL A 568 15.71 -36.92 -29.56
C VAL A 568 17.03 -36.16 -29.57
N ALA A 569 17.34 -35.41 -28.49
CA ALA A 569 18.61 -34.71 -28.34
C ALA A 569 19.80 -35.68 -28.31
N HIS A 570 19.70 -36.77 -27.55
CA HIS A 570 20.74 -37.80 -27.48
C HIS A 570 21.03 -38.43 -28.85
N GLN A 571 19.97 -38.78 -29.60
CA GLN A 571 20.11 -39.30 -30.96
C GLN A 571 20.71 -38.27 -31.91
N TRP A 572 20.29 -37.02 -31.84
CA TRP A 572 20.77 -35.98 -32.76
C TRP A 572 22.24 -35.62 -32.51
N LEU A 573 22.68 -35.58 -31.25
CA LEU A 573 24.09 -35.35 -30.91
C LEU A 573 25.00 -36.46 -31.46
N THR A 574 24.54 -37.71 -31.41
CA THR A 574 25.37 -38.90 -31.72
C THR A 574 25.30 -39.36 -33.18
N SER A 575 24.19 -39.12 -33.88
CA SER A 575 23.98 -39.57 -35.27
C SER A 575 24.32 -38.51 -36.34
N ALA A 576 24.62 -37.27 -35.94
CA ALA A 576 24.97 -36.21 -36.88
C ALA A 576 26.38 -36.41 -37.49
N THR A 577 26.56 -35.96 -38.73
CA THR A 577 27.87 -35.89 -39.40
C THR A 577 28.14 -34.45 -39.85
N PRO A 578 29.07 -33.72 -39.20
CA PRO A 578 29.84 -34.10 -38.02
C PRO A 578 28.98 -34.22 -36.74
N PRO A 579 29.45 -34.94 -35.69
CA PRO A 579 28.72 -35.08 -34.44
C PRO A 579 28.36 -33.73 -33.80
N GLY A 580 27.24 -33.71 -33.08
CA GLY A 580 26.68 -32.47 -32.54
C GLY A 580 27.50 -31.86 -31.40
N CYS A 581 27.04 -30.70 -30.93
CA CYS A 581 27.57 -30.02 -29.76
C CYS A 581 26.50 -29.91 -28.68
N LEU A 582 26.82 -30.32 -27.45
CA LEU A 582 26.03 -30.05 -26.27
C LEU A 582 26.60 -28.80 -25.59
N LEU A 583 25.80 -27.73 -25.57
CA LEU A 583 26.15 -26.46 -24.93
C LEU A 583 25.43 -26.34 -23.58
N ASP A 584 26.17 -26.47 -22.49
CA ASP A 584 25.67 -26.25 -21.14
C ASP A 584 25.81 -24.77 -20.76
N VAL A 585 24.70 -24.14 -20.39
CA VAL A 585 24.63 -22.70 -20.08
C VAL A 585 24.35 -22.41 -18.61
N ARG A 586 24.47 -23.44 -17.77
CA ARG A 586 24.34 -23.31 -16.31
C ARG A 586 25.57 -22.64 -15.72
N GLU A 587 25.49 -22.25 -14.44
CA GLU A 587 26.65 -21.72 -13.72
C GLU A 587 27.63 -22.85 -13.34
N ASP A 588 28.89 -22.53 -13.08
CA ASP A 588 29.93 -23.53 -12.77
C ASP A 588 29.58 -24.43 -11.58
N TYR A 589 28.92 -23.86 -10.56
CA TYR A 589 28.49 -24.64 -9.40
C TYR A 589 27.40 -25.66 -9.77
N GLU A 590 26.53 -25.35 -10.73
CA GLU A 590 25.45 -26.26 -11.16
C GLU A 590 25.97 -27.44 -11.99
N THR A 591 26.99 -27.22 -12.83
CA THR A 591 27.64 -28.29 -13.58
C THR A 591 28.53 -29.16 -12.69
N SER A 592 29.09 -28.59 -11.61
CA SER A 592 29.79 -29.36 -10.58
C SER A 592 28.88 -30.34 -9.83
N ILE A 593 27.58 -30.02 -9.70
CA ILE A 593 26.58 -30.87 -9.06
C ILE A 593 26.08 -31.95 -10.01
N ALA A 594 25.78 -31.58 -11.27
CA ALA A 594 25.25 -32.49 -12.27
C ALA A 594 25.74 -32.12 -13.66
N SER A 595 26.36 -33.06 -14.37
CA SER A 595 26.85 -32.86 -15.74
C SER A 595 26.47 -34.02 -16.64
N ILE A 596 25.98 -33.70 -17.85
CA ILE A 596 25.67 -34.71 -18.87
C ILE A 596 26.99 -35.16 -19.49
N ARG A 597 27.28 -36.47 -19.40
CA ARG A 597 28.43 -37.05 -20.10
C ARG A 597 28.05 -37.28 -21.56
N VAL A 598 28.79 -36.66 -22.47
CA VAL A 598 28.58 -36.85 -23.91
C VAL A 598 29.44 -38.00 -24.45
N PRO A 599 28.95 -38.78 -25.43
CA PRO A 599 29.76 -39.83 -26.08
C PRO A 599 30.97 -39.29 -26.85
N GLU A 600 31.93 -40.16 -27.13
CA GLU A 600 33.15 -39.82 -27.87
C GLU A 600 32.80 -39.24 -29.26
N GLY A 601 33.44 -38.12 -29.62
CA GLY A 601 33.17 -37.37 -30.85
C GLY A 601 32.15 -36.24 -30.73
N VAL A 602 31.27 -36.24 -29.72
CA VAL A 602 30.34 -35.12 -29.44
C VAL A 602 31.08 -34.01 -28.69
N THR A 603 30.94 -32.77 -29.14
CA THR A 603 31.57 -31.62 -28.48
C THR A 603 30.75 -31.20 -27.26
N ALA A 604 31.26 -31.38 -26.04
CA ALA A 604 30.70 -30.75 -24.84
C ALA A 604 31.34 -29.38 -24.63
N LEU A 605 30.51 -28.35 -24.56
CA LEU A 605 30.94 -26.98 -24.32
C LEU A 605 30.16 -26.42 -23.12
N HIS A 606 30.88 -25.86 -22.16
CA HIS A 606 30.30 -25.18 -21.01
C HIS A 606 30.58 -23.69 -21.10
N ILE A 607 29.53 -22.90 -21.29
CA ILE A 607 29.59 -21.44 -21.30
C ILE A 607 28.41 -20.95 -20.47
N PRO A 608 28.63 -20.51 -19.22
CA PRO A 608 27.57 -19.95 -18.40
C PRO A 608 26.79 -18.89 -19.17
N ILE A 609 25.46 -18.83 -18.96
CA ILE A 609 24.57 -17.98 -19.77
C ILE A 609 25.03 -16.51 -19.84
N HIS A 610 25.65 -15.99 -18.78
CA HIS A 610 26.15 -14.62 -18.70
C HIS A 610 27.44 -14.38 -19.52
N GLU A 611 28.10 -15.43 -19.99
CA GLU A 611 29.30 -15.38 -20.84
C GLU A 611 29.00 -15.65 -22.32
N ILE A 612 27.80 -16.17 -22.63
CA ILE A 612 27.39 -16.56 -23.99
C ILE A 612 27.62 -15.45 -25.00
N GLU A 613 27.29 -14.21 -24.68
CA GLU A 613 27.44 -13.10 -25.62
C GLU A 613 28.89 -12.95 -26.11
N MET A 614 29.87 -13.20 -25.24
CA MET A 614 31.27 -12.91 -25.51
C MET A 614 32.11 -14.14 -25.84
N ARG A 615 31.63 -15.31 -25.42
CA ARG A 615 32.22 -16.62 -25.76
C ARG A 615 31.45 -17.33 -26.87
N ALA A 616 30.46 -16.68 -27.48
CA ALA A 616 29.70 -17.27 -28.59
C ALA A 616 30.62 -17.75 -29.72
N GLY A 617 31.79 -17.12 -29.93
CA GLY A 617 32.76 -17.52 -30.95
C GLY A 617 33.28 -18.95 -30.79
N GLU A 618 33.22 -19.51 -29.59
CA GLU A 618 33.60 -20.90 -29.28
C GLU A 618 32.53 -21.91 -29.73
N ILE A 619 31.30 -21.45 -29.97
CA ILE A 619 30.20 -22.30 -30.41
C ILE A 619 30.38 -22.61 -31.91
N PRO A 620 30.43 -23.91 -32.30
CA PRO A 620 30.64 -24.29 -33.69
C PRO A 620 29.58 -23.73 -34.64
N ASP A 621 30.03 -23.17 -35.76
CA ASP A 621 29.21 -22.68 -36.89
C ASP A 621 29.55 -23.42 -38.19
N ASP A 622 29.97 -24.69 -38.06
CA ASP A 622 30.34 -25.57 -39.16
C ASP A 622 29.16 -26.43 -39.67
N GLY A 623 27.93 -26.01 -39.34
CA GLY A 623 26.70 -26.69 -39.75
C GLY A 623 26.33 -27.93 -38.93
N ARG A 624 27.07 -28.23 -37.84
CA ARG A 624 26.68 -29.27 -36.86
C ARG A 624 25.49 -28.83 -36.00
N GLY A 625 24.77 -29.81 -35.44
CA GLY A 625 23.65 -29.53 -34.54
C GLY A 625 24.12 -29.07 -33.15
N VAL A 626 23.51 -28.03 -32.59
CA VAL A 626 23.81 -27.53 -31.23
C VAL A 626 22.58 -27.71 -30.34
N VAL A 627 22.72 -28.51 -29.28
CA VAL A 627 21.69 -28.69 -28.24
C VAL A 627 22.09 -27.87 -27.02
N VAL A 628 21.26 -26.91 -26.64
CA VAL A 628 21.52 -26.05 -25.48
C VAL A 628 20.76 -26.56 -24.26
N VAL A 629 21.45 -26.70 -23.12
CA VAL A 629 20.89 -27.23 -21.87
C VAL A 629 21.08 -26.26 -20.70
N CYS A 630 20.05 -26.15 -19.87
CA CYS A 630 20.13 -25.56 -18.54
C CYS A 630 19.42 -26.46 -17.52
N HIS A 631 19.10 -25.97 -16.30
CA HIS A 631 18.45 -26.81 -15.29
C HIS A 631 17.10 -27.40 -15.78
N ILE A 632 16.12 -26.55 -16.10
CA ILE A 632 14.75 -26.95 -16.48
C ILE A 632 14.35 -26.53 -17.90
N GLY A 633 15.32 -26.24 -18.78
CA GLY A 633 15.07 -25.84 -20.17
C GLY A 633 14.67 -24.37 -20.37
N ARG A 634 14.74 -23.55 -19.30
CA ARG A 634 14.38 -22.13 -19.33
C ARG A 634 15.47 -21.20 -19.87
N ARG A 635 16.62 -21.15 -19.18
CA ARG A 635 17.79 -20.34 -19.60
C ARG A 635 18.33 -20.73 -20.98
N SER A 636 18.30 -22.02 -21.30
CA SER A 636 18.76 -22.55 -22.58
C SER A 636 17.86 -22.14 -23.75
N ALA A 637 16.54 -21.99 -23.56
CA ALA A 637 15.65 -21.55 -24.64
C ALA A 637 15.97 -20.12 -25.10
N ALA A 638 16.24 -19.26 -24.13
CA ALA A 638 16.71 -17.91 -24.34
C ALA A 638 18.05 -17.87 -25.11
N VAL A 639 19.02 -18.70 -24.74
CA VAL A 639 20.29 -18.80 -25.49
C VAL A 639 20.08 -19.27 -26.93
N VAL A 640 19.15 -20.19 -27.17
CA VAL A 640 18.82 -20.66 -28.53
C VAL A 640 18.29 -19.52 -29.41
N GLU A 641 17.44 -18.64 -28.87
CA GLU A 641 16.98 -17.43 -29.57
C GLU A 641 18.13 -16.50 -29.89
N TYR A 642 18.97 -16.19 -28.89
CA TYR A 642 20.15 -15.36 -29.09
C TYR A 642 21.04 -15.90 -30.21
N LEU A 643 21.31 -17.20 -30.22
CA LEU A 643 22.15 -17.85 -31.22
C LEU A 643 21.51 -17.84 -32.62
N ARG A 644 20.18 -17.92 -32.72
CA ARG A 644 19.47 -17.78 -34.00
C ARG A 644 19.44 -16.35 -34.51
N GLU A 645 19.15 -15.39 -33.65
CA GLU A 645 18.96 -14.00 -34.04
C GLU A 645 20.29 -13.28 -34.29
N LYS A 646 21.25 -13.45 -33.38
CA LYS A 646 22.52 -12.71 -33.39
C LYS A 646 23.63 -13.45 -34.11
N ARG A 647 23.64 -14.78 -34.05
CA ARG A 647 24.64 -15.63 -34.73
C ARG A 647 24.13 -16.32 -35.98
N ARG A 648 22.83 -16.20 -36.30
CA ARG A 648 22.20 -16.81 -37.48
C ARG A 648 22.40 -18.34 -37.54
N LEU A 649 22.62 -19.00 -36.41
CA LEU A 649 22.75 -20.45 -36.32
C LEU A 649 21.40 -21.11 -36.65
N THR A 650 21.36 -21.95 -37.68
CA THR A 650 20.11 -22.56 -38.17
C THR A 650 19.80 -23.90 -37.51
N LYS A 651 20.82 -24.62 -37.01
CA LYS A 651 20.68 -25.94 -36.38
C LYS A 651 20.93 -25.92 -34.86
N VAL A 652 20.35 -24.95 -34.17
CA VAL A 652 20.41 -24.83 -32.70
C VAL A 652 19.02 -25.05 -32.07
N VAL A 653 18.94 -25.82 -30.98
CA VAL A 653 17.68 -26.16 -30.30
C VAL A 653 17.81 -26.16 -28.77
N ASN A 654 16.66 -26.00 -28.11
CA ASN A 654 16.55 -26.13 -26.67
C ASN A 654 16.31 -27.57 -26.24
N LEU A 655 16.98 -28.03 -25.18
CA LEU A 655 16.62 -29.26 -24.50
C LEU A 655 15.36 -29.04 -23.63
N ALA A 656 14.23 -29.61 -24.04
CA ALA A 656 12.97 -29.49 -23.31
C ALA A 656 13.10 -30.15 -21.92
N GLY A 657 12.77 -29.39 -20.87
CA GLY A 657 12.91 -29.83 -19.47
C GLY A 657 14.34 -29.86 -18.93
N GLY A 658 15.34 -29.46 -19.72
CA GLY A 658 16.73 -29.30 -19.28
C GLY A 658 17.41 -30.59 -18.78
N VAL A 659 18.45 -30.43 -17.96
CA VAL A 659 19.21 -31.54 -17.37
C VAL A 659 18.37 -32.36 -16.38
N ASP A 660 17.38 -31.74 -15.72
CA ASP A 660 16.46 -32.41 -14.81
C ASP A 660 15.64 -33.47 -15.56
N GLU A 661 15.13 -33.14 -16.75
CA GLU A 661 14.41 -34.10 -17.60
C GLU A 661 15.35 -35.08 -18.31
N TRP A 662 16.58 -34.67 -18.64
CA TRP A 662 17.61 -35.59 -19.14
C TRP A 662 17.91 -36.71 -18.14
N SER A 663 18.05 -36.36 -16.86
CA SER A 663 18.27 -37.33 -15.79
C SER A 663 17.13 -38.35 -15.71
N ARG A 664 15.88 -37.92 -15.90
CA ARG A 664 14.72 -38.84 -15.89
C ARG A 664 14.64 -39.75 -17.11
N GLN A 665 14.99 -39.25 -18.29
CA GLN A 665 14.66 -39.93 -19.56
C GLN A 665 15.82 -40.62 -20.27
N VAL A 666 17.07 -40.19 -20.03
CA VAL A 666 18.25 -40.64 -20.78
C VAL A 666 19.31 -41.22 -19.85
N ASP A 667 19.68 -40.50 -18.78
CA ASP A 667 20.74 -40.94 -17.87
C ASP A 667 20.40 -40.63 -16.40
N SER A 668 19.79 -41.62 -15.73
CA SER A 668 19.41 -41.53 -14.31
C SER A 668 20.59 -41.41 -13.34
N THR A 669 21.83 -41.56 -13.81
CA THR A 669 23.03 -41.37 -12.98
C THR A 669 23.41 -39.90 -12.82
N VAL A 670 22.86 -39.00 -13.66
CA VAL A 670 23.03 -37.55 -13.52
C VAL A 670 22.24 -37.06 -12.29
N PRO A 671 22.90 -36.48 -11.25
CA PRO A 671 22.21 -35.98 -10.05
C PRO A 671 21.18 -34.89 -10.37
N ARG A 672 20.15 -34.80 -9.54
CA ARG A 672 19.07 -33.79 -9.62
C ARG A 672 19.15 -32.90 -8.37
N TYR A 673 18.92 -31.59 -8.51
CA TYR A 673 19.06 -30.60 -7.43
C TYR A 673 17.98 -29.53 -7.49
#